data_AF-A0A1X6YXP7-F1
#
_entry.id   AF-A0A1X6YXP7-F1
#
_cell.length_a   1.000
_cell.length_b   1.000
_cell.length_c   1.000
_cell.angle_alpha   90.00
_cell.angle_beta   90.00
_cell.angle_gamma   90.00
#
_symmetry.space_group_name_H-M   'P 1'
#
loop_
_entity.id
_entity.type
_entity.pdbx_description
1 polymer ?
#
loop_
_entity_poly.entity_id
_entity_poly.type
_entity_poly.pdbx_seq_one_letter_code
_entity_poly.pdbx_strand_id
1 'polypeptide(L)'
;MTIYNAPTQALGNSNPTVAFGLTPVTYYESQLPFIDLMKSARSWLGHSSTKWGELSTQDIEAGGHLDEDGWVKDIPEGMNSIGTVWDLNGAYDLSEGPEIFVVKYEGAGTVKIGGQHVNVLSQKDGEITFSYSGGNVLLDISETDPSNTGDYIRNISVVNQDHVELHEAGAIFNPEWLDVVADARQLRFMDWMDTNASTVTSWEDYPTADAVNWTPVPVEVMVQLANEAGIDPWFNMPHTASDEFVREFAQYVRDNLDPELTARVEWSNEVWNSAFGQSNWAKDQAIEEWGESGYDGVLSYQAKRATEVALIWEEVFAETEGSPELINVLGSRPNQTWSNEQVLTAPLWEDNEPEGYVAPHTVFNELGITTYFGNNIIADEATRLELIDKIQDPSADASAWLTEKLLDPEHSKSIPDILRGLEQAKVVADQYGVKLVAYEGGQHVHHSFAVDGLSQEQIDAVNAFMTDYVRSQDMADLYEELYNGWANVAENPFMQFGDVGRPSQWGSWAILSDLDDSNPRAEYLLDKLASDTAWWDSEGNDAYLQGKTEIGTAGNDQLVGTDAEDYLIGGEGDDDFYGAMGRDGINGGTGNDRLYLSGTRSEYSIKADGNGYLITGPDGDKFAINIERFAFLDGEEVSLEDFLDGTTDTVSENPDENAETGDQGDSAGDSSEDLEGPAPESDGSIENNVEDDQASNDNYDPEAIYMTNAADEFLGKGDDDIVYGRAGADILRGRSGDDRLDGGADHDLVDGNKGNDSLSGGHGNDTLRGGPGEDVLHGNNDQDILVGKSGDDQLNGGRGNDTLKGGDGHDRFYFTAGDGQDVIADFDQFDSLDLEGYFLDGRSLSAELTSEDDKGNAVISNGSDSITLLGLSEFELDNWLFIA
;
A
#
# COMPACT_ATOMS: atom_id res chain seq x y z
N MET A 1 -12.21 1.07 -30.57
CA MET A 1 -12.66 2.19 -29.74
C MET A 1 -13.95 1.74 -29.05
N THR A 2 -13.79 0.76 -28.16
CA THR A 2 -14.81 0.33 -27.21
C THR A 2 -14.20 0.59 -25.85
N ILE A 3 -15.00 1.19 -24.99
CA ILE A 3 -14.63 1.96 -23.80
C ILE A 3 -14.02 1.01 -22.75
N TYR A 4 -12.83 1.37 -22.26
CA TYR A 4 -12.14 0.71 -21.16
C TYR A 4 -13.10 0.59 -19.96
N ASN A 5 -13.49 -0.64 -19.60
CA ASN A 5 -14.15 -0.89 -18.32
C ASN A 5 -13.11 -0.64 -17.21
N ALA A 6 -13.54 0.03 -16.14
CA ALA A 6 -12.72 0.31 -14.97
C ALA A 6 -12.09 -0.98 -14.42
N PRO A 7 -10.79 -0.98 -14.06
CA PRO A 7 -10.16 -2.13 -13.44
C PRO A 7 -10.78 -2.44 -12.08
N THR A 8 -10.63 -3.69 -11.66
CA THR A 8 -10.95 -4.13 -10.31
C THR A 8 -10.01 -3.49 -9.28
N GLN A 9 -10.54 -3.25 -8.08
CA GLN A 9 -9.79 -2.74 -6.93
C GLN A 9 -8.66 -3.70 -6.53
N ALA A 10 -7.59 -3.13 -5.99
CA ALA A 10 -6.44 -3.87 -5.52
C ALA A 10 -6.68 -4.58 -4.17
N LEU A 11 -5.77 -5.50 -3.87
CA LEU A 11 -5.79 -6.45 -2.75
C LEU A 11 -6.03 -5.75 -1.40
N GLY A 12 -6.74 -6.42 -0.49
CA GLY A 12 -6.72 -6.04 0.93
C GLY A 12 -8.07 -5.94 1.62
N ASN A 13 -8.02 -5.39 2.84
CA ASN A 13 -9.18 -5.17 3.69
C ASN A 13 -9.58 -3.69 3.63
N SER A 14 -10.66 -3.37 2.91
CA SER A 14 -11.17 -2.00 2.77
C SER A 14 -11.77 -1.39 4.04
N ASN A 15 -11.76 -2.11 5.18
CA ASN A 15 -12.15 -1.58 6.48
C ASN A 15 -11.31 -2.16 7.63
N PRO A 16 -10.00 -1.85 7.66
CA PRO A 16 -9.05 -2.53 8.52
C PRO A 16 -9.09 -2.05 9.97
N THR A 17 -8.59 -2.89 10.88
CA THR A 17 -8.72 -2.65 12.34
C THR A 17 -7.43 -2.33 13.08
N VAL A 18 -6.29 -2.37 12.40
CA VAL A 18 -4.96 -2.20 13.00
C VAL A 18 -4.31 -0.93 12.43
N ALA A 19 -3.55 -0.24 13.27
CA ALA A 19 -2.78 0.95 12.91
C ALA A 19 -1.33 0.79 13.40
N PHE A 20 -0.40 1.48 12.73
CA PHE A 20 1.02 1.43 13.09
C PHE A 20 1.56 2.82 13.45
N GLY A 21 2.33 2.87 14.53
CA GLY A 21 3.39 3.87 14.64
C GLY A 21 4.59 3.38 13.85
N LEU A 22 5.11 4.17 12.92
CA LEU A 22 6.26 3.75 12.11
C LEU A 22 7.55 3.86 12.91
N THR A 23 8.44 2.89 12.73
CA THR A 23 9.79 2.90 13.29
C THR A 23 10.60 4.08 12.69
N PRO A 24 11.51 4.73 13.45
CA PRO A 24 12.33 5.83 12.91
C PRO A 24 13.14 5.39 11.69
N VAL A 25 13.42 6.33 10.77
CA VAL A 25 14.35 6.12 9.65
C VAL A 25 15.79 6.38 10.08
N THR A 26 16.66 5.38 9.96
CA THR A 26 18.06 5.41 10.39
C THR A 26 18.96 4.53 9.54
N TYR A 27 20.25 4.85 9.53
CA TYR A 27 21.26 4.14 8.74
C TYR A 27 21.57 2.70 9.20
N TYR A 28 20.94 2.19 10.26
CA TYR A 28 21.26 0.91 10.89
C TYR A 28 20.04 0.02 11.19
N GLU A 29 18.87 0.37 10.68
CA GLU A 29 17.68 -0.48 10.86
C GLU A 29 17.52 -1.53 9.76
N SER A 30 16.57 -2.43 10.03
CA SER A 30 16.16 -3.54 9.17
C SER A 30 14.82 -3.30 8.49
N GLN A 31 14.17 -2.16 8.74
CA GLN A 31 12.87 -1.80 8.15
C GLN A 31 12.98 -1.62 6.64
N LEU A 32 14.07 -0.98 6.17
CA LEU A 32 14.34 -0.71 4.76
C LEU A 32 13.13 -0.13 4.00
N PRO A 33 12.47 0.95 4.48
CA PRO A 33 11.22 1.42 3.90
C PRO A 33 11.38 2.01 2.49
N PHE A 34 12.62 2.30 2.04
CA PHE A 34 12.90 2.92 0.75
C PHE A 34 13.75 2.01 -0.13
N ILE A 35 13.45 1.98 -1.44
CA ILE A 35 14.25 1.26 -2.44
C ILE A 35 15.66 1.85 -2.54
N ASP A 36 15.77 3.18 -2.51
CA ASP A 36 17.06 3.86 -2.50
C ASP A 36 17.60 4.00 -1.07
N LEU A 37 18.64 3.19 -0.77
CA LEU A 37 19.30 3.23 0.53
C LEU A 37 19.93 4.59 0.84
N MET A 38 20.23 5.44 -0.15
CA MET A 38 20.69 6.80 0.13
C MET A 38 19.71 7.58 1.00
N LYS A 39 18.41 7.31 0.89
CA LYS A 39 17.37 8.00 1.66
C LYS A 39 17.41 7.71 3.16
N SER A 40 17.94 6.54 3.57
CA SER A 40 18.20 6.19 4.97
C SER A 40 19.67 6.35 5.38
N ALA A 41 20.52 6.89 4.51
CA ALA A 41 21.95 6.99 4.75
C ALA A 41 22.28 7.91 5.92
N ARG A 42 23.40 7.62 6.60
CA ARG A 42 23.94 8.54 7.59
C ARG A 42 24.34 9.86 6.92
N SER A 43 24.14 10.99 7.61
CA SER A 43 24.65 12.27 7.14
C SER A 43 26.18 12.26 6.95
N TRP A 44 26.66 13.09 6.02
CA TRP A 44 28.05 13.13 5.57
C TRP A 44 29.07 13.36 6.69
N LEU A 45 30.20 12.64 6.62
CA LEU A 45 31.34 12.82 7.50
C LEU A 45 32.64 13.06 6.72
N GLY A 46 33.46 14.00 7.18
CA GLY A 46 34.75 14.30 6.55
C GLY A 46 35.86 13.41 7.10
N HIS A 47 36.62 12.77 6.23
CA HIS A 47 37.71 11.86 6.59
C HIS A 47 39.06 12.45 6.20
N SER A 48 40.00 12.51 7.14
CA SER A 48 41.40 12.84 6.85
C SER A 48 42.23 11.59 6.61
N SER A 49 43.49 11.78 6.25
CA SER A 49 44.47 10.69 6.15
C SER A 49 44.70 9.91 7.46
N THR A 50 44.25 10.43 8.60
CA THR A 50 44.51 9.81 9.92
C THR A 50 43.28 9.59 10.79
N LYS A 51 42.12 10.17 10.44
CA LYS A 51 40.92 10.10 11.26
C LYS A 51 39.67 10.04 10.40
N TRP A 52 38.84 9.04 10.69
CA TRP A 52 37.49 8.91 10.15
C TRP A 52 36.53 9.81 10.96
N GLY A 53 35.65 10.58 10.32
CA GLY A 53 34.78 11.55 10.99
C GLY A 53 35.59 12.64 11.69
N GLU A 54 36.62 13.17 11.01
CA GLU A 54 37.35 14.32 11.52
C GLU A 54 36.49 15.58 11.52
N LEU A 55 35.68 15.77 10.48
CA LEU A 55 34.64 16.80 10.39
C LEU A 55 33.25 16.17 10.53
N SER A 56 32.39 16.84 11.30
CA SER A 56 30.96 16.51 11.38
C SER A 56 30.19 17.10 10.20
N THR A 57 28.95 16.64 9.98
CA THR A 57 28.05 17.19 8.96
C THR A 57 27.87 18.70 9.12
N GLN A 58 27.65 19.15 10.36
CA GLN A 58 27.54 20.58 10.70
C GLN A 58 28.80 21.38 10.33
N ASP A 59 30.00 20.80 10.49
CA ASP A 59 31.25 21.47 10.08
C ASP A 59 31.35 21.61 8.55
N ILE A 60 30.86 20.61 7.81
CA ILE A 60 30.88 20.57 6.34
C ILE A 60 29.87 21.60 5.78
N GLU A 61 28.65 21.61 6.31
CA GLU A 61 27.60 22.58 5.98
C GLU A 61 28.04 24.02 6.31
N ALA A 62 28.55 24.26 7.52
CA ALA A 62 29.04 25.58 7.92
C ALA A 62 30.23 26.06 7.06
N GLY A 63 30.97 25.12 6.46
CA GLY A 63 32.01 25.40 5.47
C GLY A 63 31.50 25.76 4.07
N GLY A 64 30.21 25.54 3.80
CA GLY A 64 29.57 25.79 2.51
C GLY A 64 29.90 24.73 1.45
N HIS A 65 30.28 23.52 1.88
CA HIS A 65 30.70 22.42 1.01
C HIS A 65 29.54 21.55 0.49
N LEU A 66 28.34 21.75 1.01
CA LEU A 66 27.11 21.11 0.51
C LEU A 66 26.29 22.10 -0.33
N ASP A 67 25.56 21.60 -1.33
CA ASP A 67 24.51 22.37 -2.01
C ASP A 67 23.23 22.46 -1.15
N GLU A 68 22.12 22.86 -1.75
CA GLU A 68 20.84 23.01 -1.05
C GLU A 68 20.19 21.67 -0.66
N ASP A 69 20.42 20.62 -1.45
CA ASP A 69 19.89 19.27 -1.19
C ASP A 69 20.84 18.42 -0.33
N GLY A 70 22.05 18.93 -0.07
CA GLY A 70 23.06 18.31 0.80
C GLY A 70 24.16 17.55 0.05
N TRP A 71 24.27 17.67 -1.28
CA TRP A 71 25.31 17.01 -2.07
C TRP A 71 26.67 17.70 -1.96
N VAL A 72 27.73 16.91 -2.05
CA VAL A 72 29.11 17.36 -1.82
C VAL A 72 29.68 18.09 -3.05
N LYS A 73 29.76 19.43 -2.95
CA LYS A 73 30.29 20.30 -4.01
C LYS A 73 31.80 20.26 -4.15
N ASP A 74 32.52 20.14 -3.04
CA ASP A 74 33.98 20.09 -3.00
C ASP A 74 34.49 19.36 -1.75
N ILE A 75 35.75 18.89 -1.79
CA ILE A 75 36.40 18.23 -0.66
C ILE A 75 37.11 19.30 0.21
N PRO A 76 36.75 19.46 1.51
CA PRO A 76 37.33 20.47 2.38
C PRO A 76 38.85 20.36 2.51
N GLU A 77 39.54 21.50 2.69
CA GLU A 77 40.99 21.54 2.83
C GLU A 77 41.46 20.63 3.99
N GLY A 78 42.39 19.72 3.69
CA GLY A 78 42.96 18.78 4.68
C GLY A 78 42.17 17.48 4.84
N MET A 79 41.00 17.36 4.21
CA MET A 79 40.27 16.10 4.08
C MET A 79 40.73 15.32 2.84
N ASN A 80 40.57 14.00 2.89
CA ASN A 80 40.84 13.08 1.79
C ASN A 80 39.55 12.60 1.10
N SER A 81 38.47 12.51 1.85
CA SER A 81 37.13 12.16 1.35
C SER A 81 36.05 12.72 2.27
N ILE A 82 34.85 12.80 1.73
CA ILE A 82 33.61 12.86 2.50
C ILE A 82 32.88 11.55 2.24
N GLY A 83 32.35 10.92 3.29
CA GLY A 83 31.70 9.63 3.15
C GLY A 83 30.49 9.44 4.07
N THR A 84 29.71 8.42 3.73
CA THR A 84 28.55 7.92 4.48
C THR A 84 28.66 6.42 4.73
N VAL A 85 27.78 5.87 5.56
CA VAL A 85 27.75 4.48 5.99
C VAL A 85 26.31 3.99 6.19
N TRP A 86 26.10 2.72 5.85
CA TRP A 86 24.94 1.92 6.26
C TRP A 86 25.40 0.72 7.09
N ASP A 87 24.59 0.33 8.07
CA ASP A 87 24.75 -0.88 8.88
C ASP A 87 23.59 -1.85 8.61
N LEU A 88 23.77 -2.65 7.55
CA LEU A 88 22.76 -3.58 7.04
C LEU A 88 22.79 -4.95 7.73
N ASN A 89 23.44 -5.07 8.90
CA ASN A 89 23.61 -6.35 9.61
C ASN A 89 22.28 -7.00 10.06
N GLY A 90 21.78 -7.98 9.32
CA GLY A 90 20.47 -8.58 9.59
C GLY A 90 19.33 -7.70 9.10
N ALA A 91 19.55 -7.01 7.96
CA ALA A 91 18.48 -6.41 7.17
C ALA A 91 18.03 -7.30 5.99
N TYR A 92 18.83 -8.33 5.66
CA TYR A 92 18.59 -9.26 4.54
C TYR A 92 18.91 -10.69 5.00
N ASP A 93 18.14 -11.69 4.56
CA ASP A 93 18.55 -13.09 4.66
C ASP A 93 19.64 -13.45 3.62
N LEU A 94 20.88 -13.47 4.09
CA LEU A 94 22.05 -13.80 3.28
C LEU A 94 22.32 -15.32 3.20
N SER A 95 21.33 -16.16 3.53
CA SER A 95 21.47 -17.63 3.53
C SER A 95 21.59 -18.21 2.11
N GLU A 96 20.95 -17.58 1.12
CA GLU A 96 20.93 -18.02 -0.27
C GLU A 96 22.05 -17.42 -1.13
N GLY A 97 22.59 -16.28 -0.74
CA GLY A 97 23.64 -15.61 -1.50
C GLY A 97 23.95 -14.20 -1.01
N PRO A 98 24.90 -13.52 -1.67
CA PRO A 98 25.09 -12.09 -1.46
C PRO A 98 24.08 -11.27 -2.25
N GLU A 99 23.53 -10.23 -1.63
CA GLU A 99 22.74 -9.20 -2.30
C GLU A 99 23.59 -8.42 -3.30
N ILE A 100 22.99 -8.01 -4.42
CA ILE A 100 23.65 -7.18 -5.43
C ILE A 100 23.03 -5.78 -5.42
N PHE A 101 23.87 -4.77 -5.36
CA PHE A 101 23.44 -3.37 -5.37
C PHE A 101 24.04 -2.62 -6.56
N VAL A 102 23.25 -1.71 -7.11
CA VAL A 102 23.63 -0.78 -8.16
C VAL A 102 23.65 0.63 -7.58
N VAL A 103 24.81 1.28 -7.68
CA VAL A 103 25.01 2.68 -7.36
C VAL A 103 24.98 3.48 -8.65
N LYS A 104 24.08 4.45 -8.78
CA LYS A 104 24.08 5.43 -9.87
C LYS A 104 24.42 6.81 -9.32
N TYR A 105 25.11 7.64 -10.08
CA TYR A 105 25.41 9.01 -9.70
C TYR A 105 25.70 9.89 -10.92
N GLU A 106 25.45 11.19 -10.78
CA GLU A 106 25.84 12.20 -11.75
C GLU A 106 27.14 12.90 -11.34
N GLY A 107 27.80 13.56 -12.29
CA GLY A 107 28.92 14.45 -12.04
C GLY A 107 30.30 13.84 -12.24
N ALA A 108 31.32 14.71 -12.24
CA ALA A 108 32.70 14.32 -12.44
C ALA A 108 33.43 14.17 -11.10
N GLY A 109 34.05 13.01 -10.87
CA GLY A 109 34.74 12.77 -9.60
C GLY A 109 35.14 11.31 -9.39
N THR A 110 35.43 10.96 -8.15
CA THR A 110 35.76 9.59 -7.73
C THR A 110 34.91 9.17 -6.55
N VAL A 111 33.91 8.32 -6.82
CA VAL A 111 33.11 7.60 -5.84
C VAL A 111 33.72 6.21 -5.59
N LYS A 112 33.74 5.79 -4.33
CA LYS A 112 34.25 4.48 -3.90
C LYS A 112 33.25 3.80 -2.99
N ILE A 113 32.99 2.52 -3.26
CA ILE A 113 32.24 1.64 -2.39
C ILE A 113 33.21 0.70 -1.67
N GLY A 114 32.97 0.50 -0.37
CA GLY A 114 33.71 -0.41 0.48
C GLY A 114 32.86 -0.91 1.63
N GLY A 115 33.49 -1.56 2.61
CA GLY A 115 32.76 -2.12 3.73
C GLY A 115 33.35 -3.43 4.23
N GLN A 116 32.72 -3.99 5.26
CA GLN A 116 32.96 -5.39 5.62
C GLN A 116 32.16 -6.26 4.64
N HIS A 117 32.77 -7.32 4.10
CA HIS A 117 32.08 -8.27 3.22
C HIS A 117 31.36 -7.64 1.99
N VAL A 118 31.88 -6.52 1.50
CA VAL A 118 31.45 -5.81 0.29
C VAL A 118 32.49 -6.02 -0.83
N ASN A 119 32.07 -6.42 -2.02
CA ASN A 119 32.95 -6.60 -3.18
C ASN A 119 32.42 -5.85 -4.41
N VAL A 120 33.19 -4.88 -4.92
CA VAL A 120 32.86 -4.20 -6.19
C VAL A 120 32.98 -5.19 -7.35
N LEU A 121 31.90 -5.37 -8.11
CA LEU A 121 31.78 -6.25 -9.26
C LEU A 121 32.11 -5.52 -10.57
N SER A 122 31.60 -4.31 -10.72
CA SER A 122 31.84 -3.42 -11.86
C SER A 122 31.88 -1.96 -11.42
N GLN A 123 32.67 -1.16 -12.14
CA GLN A 123 32.72 0.29 -11.97
C GLN A 123 32.96 0.94 -13.32
N LYS A 124 32.03 1.78 -13.74
CA LYS A 124 32.11 2.67 -14.89
C LYS A 124 31.79 4.10 -14.43
N ASP A 125 32.04 5.09 -15.28
CA ASP A 125 31.70 6.47 -14.94
C ASP A 125 30.18 6.56 -14.72
N GLY A 126 29.76 7.09 -13.57
CA GLY A 126 28.36 7.22 -13.17
C GLY A 126 27.70 5.97 -12.59
N GLU A 127 28.37 4.81 -12.53
CA GLU A 127 27.75 3.58 -12.03
C GLU A 127 28.75 2.61 -11.38
N ILE A 128 28.37 2.04 -10.23
CA ILE A 128 29.13 1.01 -9.51
C ILE A 128 28.18 -0.12 -9.13
N THR A 129 28.53 -1.37 -9.44
CA THR A 129 27.80 -2.55 -8.96
C THR A 129 28.65 -3.27 -7.92
N PHE A 130 28.07 -3.67 -6.80
CA PHE A 130 28.78 -4.41 -5.75
C PHE A 130 27.92 -5.52 -5.16
N SER A 131 28.57 -6.55 -4.63
CA SER A 131 27.92 -7.58 -3.82
C SER A 131 28.11 -7.31 -2.33
N TYR A 132 27.07 -7.58 -1.55
CA TYR A 132 27.00 -7.44 -0.10
C TYR A 132 26.78 -8.81 0.55
N SER A 133 27.52 -9.12 1.62
CA SER A 133 27.39 -10.40 2.35
C SER A 133 27.53 -10.24 3.86
N GLY A 134 27.13 -9.08 4.39
CA GLY A 134 27.09 -8.78 5.82
C GLY A 134 27.95 -7.57 6.22
N GLY A 135 27.71 -7.00 7.40
CA GLY A 135 28.47 -5.86 7.89
C GLY A 135 28.01 -4.51 7.32
N ASN A 136 28.91 -3.54 7.38
CA ASN A 136 28.61 -2.16 7.00
C ASN A 136 29.03 -1.89 5.55
N VAL A 137 28.24 -1.09 4.83
CA VAL A 137 28.55 -0.55 3.51
C VAL A 137 29.05 0.88 3.67
N LEU A 138 30.15 1.24 3.00
CA LEU A 138 30.76 2.57 3.03
C LEU A 138 30.75 3.16 1.62
N LEU A 139 30.35 4.42 1.52
CA LEU A 139 30.48 5.22 0.30
C LEU A 139 31.36 6.44 0.59
N ASP A 140 32.43 6.61 -0.20
CA ASP A 140 33.37 7.72 -0.11
C ASP A 140 33.44 8.51 -1.42
N ILE A 141 33.26 9.83 -1.35
CA ILE A 141 33.60 10.77 -2.42
C ILE A 141 35.00 11.33 -2.11
N SER A 142 35.97 10.97 -2.94
CA SER A 142 37.38 11.39 -2.75
C SER A 142 37.86 12.47 -3.71
N GLU A 143 37.08 12.76 -4.74
CA GLU A 143 37.27 13.87 -5.67
C GLU A 143 35.89 14.19 -6.27
N THR A 144 35.57 15.47 -6.45
CA THR A 144 34.30 15.96 -7.01
C THR A 144 34.57 17.30 -7.71
N ASP A 145 33.94 17.53 -8.86
CA ASP A 145 34.19 18.66 -9.77
C ASP A 145 35.68 19.01 -9.97
N PRO A 146 36.54 18.07 -10.37
CA PRO A 146 38.00 18.30 -10.48
C PRO A 146 38.39 19.37 -11.49
N SER A 147 37.48 19.71 -12.41
CA SER A 147 37.68 20.76 -13.41
C SER A 147 37.11 22.13 -12.99
N ASN A 148 36.48 22.23 -11.81
CA ASN A 148 35.84 23.43 -11.29
C ASN A 148 34.83 24.02 -12.29
N THR A 149 33.98 23.14 -12.82
CA THR A 149 32.94 23.40 -13.82
C THR A 149 31.55 23.54 -13.22
N GLY A 150 31.38 23.20 -11.95
CA GLY A 150 30.09 23.03 -11.28
C GLY A 150 29.50 21.62 -11.43
N ASP A 151 30.22 20.69 -12.08
CA ASP A 151 29.76 19.32 -12.31
C ASP A 151 30.24 18.38 -11.19
N TYR A 152 29.80 18.68 -9.96
CA TYR A 152 30.11 17.88 -8.78
C TYR A 152 29.22 16.63 -8.71
N ILE A 153 29.71 15.63 -7.99
CA ILE A 153 29.02 14.37 -7.71
C ILE A 153 27.73 14.64 -6.93
N ARG A 154 26.60 14.19 -7.47
CA ARG A 154 25.25 14.37 -6.91
C ARG A 154 24.31 13.27 -7.41
N ASN A 155 23.06 13.29 -6.94
CA ASN A 155 22.01 12.33 -7.33
C ASN A 155 22.51 10.89 -7.21
N ILE A 156 23.19 10.60 -6.09
CA ILE A 156 23.63 9.24 -5.80
C ILE A 156 22.40 8.45 -5.38
N SER A 157 22.15 7.32 -6.02
CA SER A 157 21.23 6.30 -5.53
C SER A 157 21.98 4.99 -5.28
N VAL A 158 21.53 4.21 -4.30
CA VAL A 158 22.05 2.88 -3.96
C VAL A 158 20.86 1.93 -3.83
N VAL A 159 20.61 1.17 -4.89
CA VAL A 159 19.37 0.38 -5.06
C VAL A 159 19.73 -1.10 -5.17
N ASN A 160 18.94 -1.98 -4.53
CA ASN A 160 19.06 -3.42 -4.76
C ASN A 160 18.81 -3.71 -6.25
N GLN A 161 19.61 -4.58 -6.87
CA GLN A 161 19.52 -4.89 -8.30
C GLN A 161 18.09 -5.26 -8.71
N ASP A 162 17.37 -5.99 -7.86
CA ASP A 162 16.03 -6.49 -8.16
C ASP A 162 14.96 -5.38 -8.17
N HIS A 163 15.27 -4.21 -7.60
CA HIS A 163 14.37 -3.05 -7.57
C HIS A 163 14.83 -1.89 -8.46
N VAL A 164 15.85 -2.08 -9.32
CA VAL A 164 16.39 -1.00 -10.16
C VAL A 164 15.34 -0.47 -11.14
N GLU A 165 14.61 -1.35 -11.81
CA GLU A 165 13.61 -0.97 -12.82
C GLU A 165 12.38 -0.33 -12.16
N LEU A 166 12.02 -0.80 -10.96
CA LEU A 166 10.98 -0.23 -10.12
C LEU A 166 11.33 1.20 -9.67
N HIS A 167 12.54 1.41 -9.16
CA HIS A 167 13.06 2.75 -8.83
C HIS A 167 13.12 3.66 -10.07
N GLU A 168 13.45 3.12 -11.25
CA GLU A 168 13.42 3.89 -12.50
C GLU A 168 12.00 4.27 -12.94
N ALA A 169 10.99 3.50 -12.56
CA ALA A 169 9.57 3.82 -12.74
C ALA A 169 9.06 4.88 -11.73
N GLY A 170 9.92 5.37 -10.84
CA GLY A 170 9.56 6.40 -9.85
C GLY A 170 9.18 5.86 -8.47
N ALA A 171 9.24 4.54 -8.26
CA ALA A 171 8.92 3.96 -6.97
C ALA A 171 9.89 4.41 -5.88
N ILE A 172 9.33 4.81 -4.74
CA ILE A 172 10.08 5.26 -3.58
C ILE A 172 10.19 4.16 -2.53
N PHE A 173 9.06 3.51 -2.23
CA PHE A 173 8.97 2.57 -1.13
C PHE A 173 9.36 1.17 -1.55
N ASN A 174 10.00 0.48 -0.62
CA ASN A 174 10.33 -0.92 -0.77
C ASN A 174 9.02 -1.75 -0.78
N PRO A 175 8.72 -2.53 -1.84
CA PRO A 175 7.48 -3.28 -1.94
C PRO A 175 7.33 -4.33 -0.85
N GLU A 176 8.41 -5.01 -0.46
CA GLU A 176 8.38 -5.99 0.63
C GLU A 176 8.09 -5.33 2.00
N TRP A 177 8.49 -4.08 2.19
CA TRP A 177 8.12 -3.31 3.37
C TRP A 177 6.68 -2.78 3.30
N LEU A 178 6.24 -2.30 2.13
CA LEU A 178 4.87 -1.85 1.92
C LEU A 178 3.88 -2.93 2.30
N ASP A 179 4.10 -4.18 1.89
CA ASP A 179 3.24 -5.33 2.23
C ASP A 179 3.04 -5.54 3.75
N VAL A 180 3.98 -5.09 4.59
CA VAL A 180 3.86 -5.19 6.07
C VAL A 180 2.89 -4.15 6.63
N VAL A 181 2.87 -2.96 6.04
CA VAL A 181 2.06 -1.82 6.51
C VAL A 181 0.81 -1.58 5.65
N ALA A 182 0.69 -2.29 4.52
CA ALA A 182 -0.47 -2.34 3.64
C ALA A 182 -1.74 -2.64 4.43
N ASP A 183 -2.86 -2.11 3.97
CA ASP A 183 -4.17 -2.23 4.62
C ASP A 183 -4.20 -1.71 6.06
N ALA A 184 -3.19 -1.00 6.57
CA ALA A 184 -3.32 -0.42 7.90
C ALA A 184 -4.37 0.68 7.87
N ARG A 185 -5.21 0.75 8.90
CA ARG A 185 -6.21 1.82 8.99
C ARG A 185 -5.57 3.21 9.09
N GLN A 186 -4.37 3.26 9.65
CA GLN A 186 -3.69 4.49 9.97
C GLN A 186 -2.19 4.28 10.16
N LEU A 187 -1.39 5.25 9.69
CA LEU A 187 0.05 5.35 9.97
C LEU A 187 0.35 6.62 10.77
N ARG A 188 1.02 6.46 11.90
CA ARG A 188 1.51 7.59 12.72
C ARG A 188 2.99 7.85 12.45
N PHE A 189 3.27 9.04 11.94
CA PHE A 189 4.60 9.47 11.46
C PHE A 189 5.51 10.09 12.53
N MET A 190 5.21 9.91 13.81
CA MET A 190 5.88 10.60 14.92
C MET A 190 7.42 10.49 14.90
N ASP A 191 7.94 9.29 14.62
CA ASP A 191 9.37 9.02 14.55
C ASP A 191 9.98 9.39 13.19
N TRP A 192 9.24 9.25 12.09
CA TRP A 192 9.65 9.75 10.77
C TRP A 192 9.83 11.27 10.77
N MET A 193 9.00 11.98 11.51
CA MET A 193 9.07 13.44 11.68
C MET A 193 10.09 13.90 12.74
N ASP A 194 10.84 12.98 13.36
CA ASP A 194 11.82 13.24 14.42
C ASP A 194 11.31 14.22 15.50
N THR A 195 10.12 13.93 16.04
CA THR A 195 9.38 14.91 16.86
C THR A 195 9.86 14.97 18.31
N ASN A 196 10.42 13.87 18.82
CA ASN A 196 10.95 13.78 20.17
C ASN A 196 12.20 14.65 20.30
N ALA A 197 12.13 15.69 21.14
CA ALA A 197 13.19 16.70 21.26
C ALA A 197 13.63 17.32 19.91
N SER A 198 12.70 17.38 18.94
CA SER A 198 12.92 17.96 17.61
C SER A 198 13.55 19.34 17.68
N THR A 199 14.45 19.63 16.73
CA THR A 199 15.04 20.96 16.55
C THR A 199 14.45 21.73 15.38
N VAL A 200 13.48 21.15 14.67
CA VAL A 200 12.81 21.80 13.53
C VAL A 200 11.96 22.97 14.04
N THR A 201 12.13 24.15 13.43
CA THR A 201 11.38 25.36 13.82
C THR A 201 10.71 26.06 12.64
N SER A 202 11.33 26.06 11.46
CA SER A 202 10.86 26.77 10.28
C SER A 202 10.76 25.83 9.08
N TRP A 203 9.93 26.22 8.10
CA TRP A 203 9.75 25.46 6.86
C TRP A 203 11.03 25.37 6.03
N GLU A 204 11.83 26.45 6.02
CA GLU A 204 13.11 26.50 5.31
C GLU A 204 14.15 25.51 5.86
N ASP A 205 14.02 25.09 7.12
CA ASP A 205 14.92 24.10 7.75
C ASP A 205 14.44 22.66 7.55
N TYR A 206 13.26 22.44 6.96
CA TYR A 206 12.67 21.12 6.77
C TYR A 206 13.17 20.50 5.45
N PRO A 207 13.53 19.20 5.43
CA PRO A 207 14.07 18.57 4.23
C PRO A 207 13.00 18.43 3.14
N THR A 208 13.46 18.50 1.89
CA THR A 208 12.67 18.24 0.68
C THR A 208 12.85 16.79 0.22
N ALA A 209 12.01 16.32 -0.70
CA ALA A 209 12.17 14.99 -1.32
C ALA A 209 13.53 14.80 -2.02
N ASP A 210 14.13 15.88 -2.52
CA ASP A 210 15.43 15.86 -3.22
C ASP A 210 16.64 15.75 -2.28
N ALA A 211 16.43 15.89 -0.97
CA ALA A 211 17.51 15.79 0.01
C ALA A 211 18.26 14.45 -0.06
N VAL A 212 19.55 14.47 0.27
CA VAL A 212 20.43 13.28 0.25
C VAL A 212 19.88 12.14 1.10
N ASN A 213 19.35 12.45 2.29
CA ASN A 213 18.70 11.51 3.19
C ASN A 213 17.47 12.16 3.85
N TRP A 214 16.56 11.34 4.35
CA TRP A 214 15.26 11.73 4.88
C TRP A 214 15.21 11.46 6.37
N THR A 215 15.86 12.33 7.14
CA THR A 215 15.70 12.37 8.60
C THR A 215 15.72 13.83 9.07
N PRO A 216 14.56 14.43 9.39
CA PRO A 216 13.20 13.85 9.32
C PRO A 216 12.74 13.54 7.89
N VAL A 217 11.69 12.73 7.73
CA VAL A 217 11.11 12.40 6.42
C VAL A 217 10.29 13.57 5.89
N PRO A 218 10.49 14.00 4.62
CA PRO A 218 9.74 15.08 4.00
C PRO A 218 8.22 14.82 3.97
N VAL A 219 7.42 15.89 3.98
CA VAL A 219 5.95 15.75 3.95
C VAL A 219 5.46 15.18 2.63
N GLU A 220 6.20 15.46 1.55
CA GLU A 220 6.00 14.93 0.21
C GLU A 220 5.98 13.40 0.23
N VAL A 221 6.96 12.79 0.92
CA VAL A 221 7.11 11.34 1.02
C VAL A 221 6.04 10.75 1.92
N MET A 222 5.71 11.39 3.05
CA MET A 222 4.66 10.88 3.95
C MET A 222 3.27 10.92 3.31
N VAL A 223 2.95 11.97 2.54
CA VAL A 223 1.69 12.07 1.79
C VAL A 223 1.66 11.07 0.64
N GLN A 224 2.78 10.88 -0.07
CA GLN A 224 2.86 9.86 -1.10
C GLN A 224 2.61 8.46 -0.53
N LEU A 225 3.22 8.10 0.61
CA LEU A 225 2.94 6.83 1.27
C LEU A 225 1.45 6.65 1.59
N ALA A 226 0.82 7.69 2.14
CA ALA A 226 -0.58 7.65 2.50
C ALA A 226 -1.50 7.43 1.30
N ASN A 227 -1.21 8.09 0.17
CA ASN A 227 -1.97 7.93 -1.07
C ASN A 227 -1.72 6.56 -1.71
N GLU A 228 -0.45 6.14 -1.81
CA GLU A 228 -0.05 4.87 -2.45
C GLU A 228 -0.60 3.66 -1.70
N ALA A 229 -0.53 3.68 -0.36
CA ALA A 229 -1.00 2.59 0.48
C ALA A 229 -2.49 2.68 0.84
N GLY A 230 -3.16 3.79 0.53
CA GLY A 230 -4.54 4.04 0.95
C GLY A 230 -4.68 4.09 2.47
N ILE A 231 -3.89 4.92 3.18
CA ILE A 231 -3.87 4.90 4.65
C ILE A 231 -4.04 6.30 5.24
N ASP A 232 -4.94 6.45 6.22
CA ASP A 232 -5.11 7.70 6.96
C ASP A 232 -3.79 8.12 7.63
N PRO A 233 -3.20 9.28 7.29
CA PRO A 233 -1.97 9.74 7.90
C PRO A 233 -2.22 10.41 9.25
N TRP A 234 -1.36 10.14 10.24
CA TRP A 234 -1.29 10.85 11.51
C TRP A 234 0.04 11.59 11.65
N PHE A 235 -0.03 12.89 11.39
CA PHE A 235 1.08 13.82 11.52
C PHE A 235 1.24 14.33 12.95
N ASN A 236 2.48 14.45 13.40
CA ASN A 236 2.80 14.96 14.72
C ASN A 236 3.71 16.18 14.60
N MET A 237 3.20 17.37 14.91
CA MET A 237 3.95 18.61 14.72
C MET A 237 5.09 18.74 15.75
N PRO A 238 6.29 19.19 15.35
CA PRO A 238 7.37 19.49 16.28
C PRO A 238 6.96 20.49 17.37
N HIS A 239 7.38 20.26 18.61
CA HIS A 239 7.04 21.15 19.73
C HIS A 239 7.57 22.59 19.56
N THR A 240 8.64 22.77 18.78
CA THR A 240 9.25 24.06 18.46
C THR A 240 8.79 24.67 17.13
N ALA A 241 7.87 24.01 16.40
CA ALA A 241 7.40 24.49 15.12
C ALA A 241 6.73 25.87 15.24
N SER A 242 7.14 26.77 14.36
CA SER A 242 6.48 28.07 14.18
C SER A 242 5.10 27.90 13.54
N ASP A 243 4.22 28.89 13.72
CA ASP A 243 2.90 28.90 13.08
C ASP A 243 2.99 28.90 11.55
N GLU A 244 4.05 29.49 10.98
CA GLU A 244 4.34 29.48 9.55
C GLU A 244 4.67 28.06 9.08
N PHE A 245 5.55 27.34 9.77
CA PHE A 245 5.83 25.93 9.49
C PHE A 245 4.54 25.09 9.50
N VAL A 246 3.72 25.24 10.56
CA VAL A 246 2.47 24.48 10.71
C VAL A 246 1.52 24.76 9.54
N ARG A 247 1.45 26.02 9.09
CA ARG A 247 0.59 26.43 7.97
C ARG A 247 1.05 25.86 6.64
N GLU A 248 2.34 25.97 6.32
CA GLU A 248 2.90 25.44 5.07
C GLU A 248 2.77 23.90 5.02
N PHE A 249 3.01 23.21 6.15
CA PHE A 249 2.79 21.77 6.26
C PHE A 249 1.33 21.40 6.03
N ALA A 250 0.39 22.07 6.72
CA ALA A 250 -1.03 21.82 6.56
C ALA A 250 -1.52 22.11 5.12
N GLN A 251 -0.98 23.14 4.47
CA GLN A 251 -1.30 23.47 3.08
C GLN A 251 -0.84 22.38 2.13
N TYR A 252 0.38 21.88 2.30
CA TYR A 252 0.87 20.76 1.51
C TYR A 252 -0.03 19.53 1.64
N VAL A 253 -0.37 19.14 2.88
CA VAL A 253 -1.25 17.97 3.11
C VAL A 253 -2.63 18.20 2.49
N ARG A 254 -3.26 19.35 2.72
CA ARG A 254 -4.57 19.70 2.15
C ARG A 254 -4.61 19.58 0.63
N ASP A 255 -3.53 20.02 -0.03
CA ASP A 255 -3.47 20.15 -1.48
C ASP A 255 -3.06 18.85 -2.19
N ASN A 256 -2.46 17.88 -1.48
CA ASN A 256 -1.85 16.69 -2.10
C ASN A 256 -2.28 15.34 -1.49
N LEU A 257 -2.91 15.32 -0.31
CA LEU A 257 -3.49 14.09 0.24
C LEU A 257 -4.79 13.77 -0.52
N ASP A 258 -5.02 12.49 -0.79
CA ASP A 258 -6.26 12.01 -1.37
C ASP A 258 -7.47 12.55 -0.56
N PRO A 259 -8.44 13.23 -1.20
CA PRO A 259 -9.61 13.79 -0.53
C PRO A 259 -10.51 12.75 0.17
N GLU A 260 -10.39 11.46 -0.17
CA GLU A 260 -11.13 10.36 0.46
C GLU A 260 -10.42 9.81 1.72
N LEU A 261 -9.17 10.22 1.97
CA LEU A 261 -8.43 9.91 3.19
C LEU A 261 -8.66 10.95 4.30
N THR A 262 -8.31 10.58 5.54
CA THR A 262 -8.44 11.45 6.73
C THR A 262 -7.08 11.84 7.30
N ALA A 263 -6.79 13.14 7.31
CA ALA A 263 -5.62 13.69 7.97
C ALA A 263 -5.86 13.84 9.48
N ARG A 264 -5.02 13.17 10.29
CA ARG A 264 -4.96 13.38 11.74
C ARG A 264 -3.75 14.21 12.11
N VAL A 265 -3.96 15.19 12.99
CA VAL A 265 -2.90 16.08 13.47
C VAL A 265 -2.84 16.10 15.00
N GLU A 266 -1.63 15.88 15.51
CA GLU A 266 -1.27 16.04 16.92
C GLU A 266 -0.16 17.08 17.05
N TRP A 267 -0.18 17.87 18.13
CA TRP A 267 0.96 18.72 18.49
C TRP A 267 1.84 18.03 19.53
N SER A 268 3.04 17.64 19.08
CA SER A 268 4.12 17.05 19.88
C SER A 268 3.79 15.72 20.57
N ASN A 269 4.80 14.84 20.66
CA ASN A 269 4.65 13.57 21.36
C ASN A 269 4.80 13.72 22.88
N GLU A 270 3.95 13.04 23.66
CA GLU A 270 4.03 12.85 25.11
C GLU A 270 4.52 14.06 25.95
N VAL A 271 4.00 15.27 25.71
CA VAL A 271 4.40 16.48 26.46
C VAL A 271 4.12 16.36 27.97
N TRP A 272 3.25 15.41 28.35
CA TRP A 272 2.97 15.05 29.73
C TRP A 272 4.12 14.27 30.42
N ASN A 273 5.05 13.70 29.66
CA ASN A 273 6.13 12.83 30.15
C ASN A 273 7.40 13.63 30.41
N SER A 274 7.73 13.87 31.69
CA SER A 274 8.86 14.71 32.10
C SER A 274 10.25 14.18 31.71
N ALA A 275 10.35 12.95 31.21
CA ALA A 275 11.60 12.40 30.68
C ALA A 275 12.02 13.09 29.38
N PHE A 276 11.08 13.67 28.64
CA PHE A 276 11.35 14.23 27.31
C PHE A 276 11.69 15.73 27.31
N GLY A 277 12.42 16.15 26.27
CA GLY A 277 12.84 17.54 26.06
C GLY A 277 11.66 18.48 25.87
N GLN A 278 10.67 18.09 25.07
CA GLN A 278 9.47 18.87 24.78
C GLN A 278 8.65 19.20 26.03
N SER A 279 8.58 18.28 27.00
CA SER A 279 7.88 18.47 28.27
C SER A 279 8.57 19.51 29.15
N ASN A 280 9.91 19.52 29.12
CA ASN A 280 10.72 20.54 29.80
C ASN A 280 10.60 21.90 29.09
N TRP A 281 10.54 21.90 27.76
CA TRP A 281 10.30 23.11 26.97
C TRP A 281 8.94 23.73 27.30
N ALA A 282 7.86 22.95 27.29
CA ALA A 282 6.51 23.41 27.63
C ALA A 282 6.44 23.96 29.07
N LYS A 283 7.17 23.33 30.00
CA LYS A 283 7.32 23.85 31.37
C LYS A 283 8.01 25.21 31.39
N ASP A 284 9.08 25.39 30.63
CA ASP A 284 9.80 26.66 30.57
C ASP A 284 8.90 27.77 30.00
N GLN A 285 8.06 27.46 29.01
CA GLN A 285 7.07 28.40 28.49
C GLN A 285 5.99 28.76 29.52
N ALA A 286 5.44 27.78 30.23
CA ALA A 286 4.48 28.03 31.31
C ALA A 286 5.06 28.90 32.44
N ILE A 287 6.34 28.75 32.75
CA ILE A 287 7.06 29.60 33.71
C ILE A 287 7.24 31.02 33.15
N GLU A 288 7.61 31.14 31.88
CA GLU A 288 7.85 32.44 31.25
C GLU A 288 6.55 33.26 31.12
N GLU A 289 5.48 32.63 30.66
CA GLU A 289 4.20 33.31 30.39
C GLU A 289 3.36 33.52 31.64
N TRP A 290 3.27 32.49 32.50
CA TRP A 290 2.32 32.48 33.63
C TRP A 290 3.01 32.44 35.00
N GLY A 291 4.33 32.23 35.04
CA GLY A 291 5.03 32.01 36.31
C GLY A 291 4.73 30.65 36.94
N GLU A 292 4.16 29.71 36.18
CA GLU A 292 3.68 28.42 36.68
C GLU A 292 4.70 27.31 36.43
N SER A 293 5.36 26.87 37.51
CA SER A 293 6.39 25.80 37.44
C SER A 293 5.84 24.39 37.73
N GLY A 294 4.55 24.29 38.04
CA GLY A 294 3.87 23.05 38.41
C GLY A 294 3.52 22.20 37.19
N TYR A 295 3.14 20.94 37.44
CA TYR A 295 2.74 20.01 36.37
C TYR A 295 1.48 20.49 35.65
N ASP A 296 0.54 21.10 36.38
CA ASP A 296 -0.67 21.73 35.84
C ASP A 296 -0.35 22.80 34.79
N GLY A 297 0.76 23.53 34.99
CA GLY A 297 1.28 24.52 34.04
C GLY A 297 1.73 23.88 32.74
N VAL A 298 2.42 22.73 32.81
CA VAL A 298 2.83 21.95 31.63
C VAL A 298 1.61 21.47 30.84
N LEU A 299 0.63 20.86 31.52
CA LEU A 299 -0.59 20.35 30.86
C LEU A 299 -1.44 21.48 30.27
N SER A 300 -1.57 22.62 30.96
CA SER A 300 -2.34 23.75 30.44
C SER A 300 -1.62 24.44 29.28
N TYR A 301 -0.29 24.53 29.31
CA TYR A 301 0.48 25.07 28.19
C TYR A 301 0.47 24.14 26.99
N GLN A 302 0.55 22.82 27.22
CA GLN A 302 0.37 21.82 26.17
C GLN A 302 -0.99 22.01 25.49
N ALA A 303 -2.06 22.09 26.27
CA ALA A 303 -3.41 22.27 25.75
C ALA A 303 -3.56 23.59 24.98
N LYS A 304 -3.00 24.69 25.49
CA LYS A 304 -2.94 25.98 24.76
C LYS A 304 -2.29 25.81 23.40
N ARG A 305 -1.04 25.32 23.37
CA ARG A 305 -0.27 25.27 22.13
C ARG A 305 -0.84 24.28 21.12
N ALA A 306 -1.31 23.13 21.59
CA ALA A 306 -2.02 22.17 20.74
C ALA A 306 -3.29 22.78 20.13
N THR A 307 -4.06 23.54 20.91
CA THR A 307 -5.27 24.23 20.43
C THR A 307 -4.94 25.26 19.35
N GLU A 308 -3.87 26.04 19.53
CA GLU A 308 -3.40 27.00 18.52
C GLU A 308 -3.01 26.31 17.20
N VAL A 309 -2.29 25.19 17.27
CA VAL A 309 -1.89 24.40 16.10
C VAL A 309 -3.12 23.82 15.39
N ALA A 310 -4.03 23.21 16.13
CA ALA A 310 -5.28 22.66 15.58
C ALA A 310 -6.11 23.73 14.86
N LEU A 311 -6.20 24.95 15.40
CA LEU A 311 -6.90 26.07 14.76
C LEU A 311 -6.22 26.55 13.47
N ILE A 312 -4.89 26.43 13.34
CA ILE A 312 -4.19 26.73 12.07
C ILE A 312 -4.59 25.70 11.01
N TRP A 313 -4.64 24.41 11.38
CA TRP A 313 -5.07 23.35 10.47
C TRP A 313 -6.53 23.53 10.04
N GLU A 314 -7.44 23.82 10.98
CA GLU A 314 -8.85 24.13 10.66
C GLU A 314 -8.98 25.33 9.70
N GLU A 315 -8.19 26.39 9.92
CA GLU A 315 -8.18 27.56 9.04
C GLU A 315 -7.75 27.18 7.62
N VAL A 316 -6.65 26.43 7.49
CA VAL A 316 -6.08 26.02 6.19
C VAL A 316 -7.02 25.10 5.43
N PHE A 317 -7.55 24.06 6.08
CA PHE A 317 -8.44 23.09 5.43
C PHE A 317 -9.78 23.71 5.04
N ALA A 318 -10.26 24.74 5.76
CA ALA A 318 -11.48 25.45 5.39
C ALA A 318 -11.34 26.38 4.17
N GLU A 319 -10.12 26.61 3.65
CA GLU A 319 -9.88 27.45 2.47
C GLU A 319 -10.35 26.79 1.16
N THR A 320 -10.40 25.45 1.13
CA THR A 320 -10.69 24.66 -0.07
C THR A 320 -11.89 23.75 0.17
N GLU A 321 -12.88 23.80 -0.73
CA GLU A 321 -14.04 22.89 -0.68
C GLU A 321 -13.62 21.50 -1.20
N GLY A 322 -13.98 20.44 -0.47
CA GLY A 322 -13.60 19.07 -0.82
C GLY A 322 -12.20 18.66 -0.37
N SER A 323 -11.58 19.39 0.57
CA SER A 323 -10.36 18.94 1.24
C SER A 323 -10.59 17.63 2.02
N PRO A 324 -9.52 16.83 2.22
CA PRO A 324 -9.57 15.64 3.06
C PRO A 324 -10.18 15.92 4.45
N GLU A 325 -10.77 14.91 5.08
CA GLU A 325 -11.28 15.06 6.44
C GLU A 325 -10.13 15.38 7.40
N LEU A 326 -10.34 16.36 8.29
CA LEU A 326 -9.37 16.76 9.30
C LEU A 326 -9.84 16.33 10.69
N ILE A 327 -8.98 15.61 11.40
CA ILE A 327 -9.19 15.21 12.79
C ILE A 327 -8.06 15.78 13.66
N ASN A 328 -8.44 16.65 14.59
CA ASN A 328 -7.54 17.18 15.60
C ASN A 328 -7.44 16.22 16.79
N VAL A 329 -6.23 15.80 17.13
CA VAL A 329 -5.94 14.88 18.25
C VAL A 329 -5.16 15.58 19.36
N LEU A 330 -5.63 15.44 20.60
CA LEU A 330 -4.93 15.93 21.80
C LEU A 330 -4.30 14.77 22.56
N GLY A 331 -2.97 14.70 22.56
CA GLY A 331 -2.22 13.68 23.30
C GLY A 331 -2.34 13.82 24.83
N SER A 332 -2.55 12.71 25.53
CA SER A 332 -2.64 12.64 26.98
C SER A 332 -2.11 11.31 27.53
N ARG A 333 -2.21 11.10 28.83
CA ARG A 333 -1.65 9.92 29.51
C ARG A 333 -2.74 8.92 29.91
N PRO A 334 -2.44 7.61 29.91
CA PRO A 334 -3.39 6.62 30.42
C PRO A 334 -3.57 6.70 31.94
N ASN A 335 -4.70 6.18 32.41
CA ASN A 335 -5.01 5.86 33.82
C ASN A 335 -5.07 7.07 34.78
N GLN A 336 -5.39 8.28 34.31
CA GLN A 336 -5.62 9.44 35.17
C GLN A 336 -6.73 10.39 34.67
N THR A 337 -7.92 10.28 35.26
CA THR A 337 -9.07 11.18 35.02
C THR A 337 -8.69 12.65 35.12
N TRP A 338 -7.93 13.03 36.16
CA TRP A 338 -7.57 14.42 36.41
C TRP A 338 -6.72 15.03 35.28
N SER A 339 -5.68 14.35 34.80
CA SER A 339 -4.82 14.91 33.74
C SER A 339 -5.59 15.06 32.43
N ASN A 340 -6.49 14.11 32.14
CA ASN A 340 -7.32 14.14 30.93
C ASN A 340 -8.29 15.33 30.99
N GLU A 341 -8.90 15.57 32.15
CA GLU A 341 -9.71 16.78 32.38
C GLU A 341 -8.86 18.06 32.27
N GLN A 342 -7.63 18.07 32.79
CA GLN A 342 -6.75 19.25 32.71
C GLN A 342 -6.42 19.61 31.27
N VAL A 343 -6.08 18.66 30.39
CA VAL A 343 -5.75 18.99 29.00
C VAL A 343 -7.00 19.40 28.20
N LEU A 344 -8.18 18.85 28.50
CA LEU A 344 -9.43 19.20 27.82
C LEU A 344 -10.05 20.54 28.26
N THR A 345 -9.61 21.08 29.41
CA THR A 345 -10.16 22.31 30.00
C THR A 345 -9.14 23.43 30.23
N ALA A 346 -7.85 23.11 30.33
CA ALA A 346 -6.74 24.04 30.48
C ALA A 346 -7.02 25.24 31.43
N PRO A 347 -7.41 25.01 32.70
CA PRO A 347 -7.91 26.07 33.57
C PRO A 347 -6.90 27.18 33.84
N LEU A 348 -5.59 26.88 33.86
CA LEU A 348 -4.56 27.92 34.02
C LEU A 348 -4.46 28.82 32.79
N TRP A 349 -4.72 28.30 31.59
CA TRP A 349 -4.78 29.13 30.39
C TRP A 349 -6.00 30.06 30.44
N GLU A 350 -7.17 29.53 30.80
CA GLU A 350 -8.40 30.33 30.99
C GLU A 350 -8.19 31.45 32.02
N ASP A 351 -7.56 31.16 33.15
CA ASP A 351 -7.33 32.12 34.22
C ASP A 351 -6.29 33.21 33.85
N ASN A 352 -5.21 32.85 33.16
CA ASN A 352 -4.11 33.76 32.84
C ASN A 352 -4.35 34.56 31.54
N GLU A 353 -5.02 33.99 30.54
CA GLU A 353 -5.25 34.58 29.22
C GLU A 353 -6.72 34.47 28.75
N PRO A 354 -7.70 34.99 29.50
CA PRO A 354 -9.12 34.79 29.22
C PRO A 354 -9.60 35.39 27.89
N GLU A 355 -8.86 36.33 27.30
CA GLU A 355 -9.20 36.92 26.00
C GLU A 355 -8.74 36.05 24.81
N GLY A 356 -7.71 35.23 25.00
CA GLY A 356 -7.17 34.31 23.99
C GLY A 356 -7.59 32.85 24.19
N TYR A 357 -8.18 32.53 25.35
CA TYR A 357 -8.61 31.18 25.69
C TYR A 357 -9.70 30.66 24.75
N VAL A 358 -9.44 29.49 24.19
CA VAL A 358 -10.40 28.64 23.50
C VAL A 358 -10.45 27.33 24.26
N ALA A 359 -11.65 26.86 24.61
CA ALA A 359 -11.78 25.63 25.36
C ALA A 359 -11.27 24.44 24.52
N PRO A 360 -10.24 23.69 24.95
CA PRO A 360 -9.60 22.69 24.09
C PRO A 360 -10.60 21.66 23.54
N HIS A 361 -11.51 21.15 24.38
CA HIS A 361 -12.53 20.19 23.96
C HIS A 361 -13.52 20.68 22.89
N THR A 362 -13.52 21.97 22.52
CA THR A 362 -14.34 22.46 21.39
C THR A 362 -13.60 22.45 20.06
N VAL A 363 -12.30 22.16 20.07
CA VAL A 363 -11.41 22.14 18.89
C VAL A 363 -10.96 20.72 18.56
N PHE A 364 -10.76 19.88 19.57
CA PHE A 364 -10.30 18.51 19.37
C PHE A 364 -11.46 17.54 19.13
N ASN A 365 -11.28 16.65 18.16
CA ASN A 365 -12.17 15.53 17.87
C ASN A 365 -11.83 14.33 18.77
N GLU A 366 -10.53 14.15 19.06
CA GLU A 366 -9.99 12.95 19.67
C GLU A 366 -9.03 13.26 20.83
N LEU A 367 -9.07 12.41 21.86
CA LEU A 367 -8.11 12.37 22.96
C LEU A 367 -7.23 11.13 22.79
N GLY A 368 -5.96 11.34 22.44
CA GLY A 368 -4.99 10.27 22.26
C GLY A 368 -4.38 9.82 23.60
N ILE A 369 -4.27 8.52 23.82
CA ILE A 369 -3.59 7.92 24.99
C ILE A 369 -2.76 6.68 24.59
N THR A 370 -1.92 6.17 25.48
CA THR A 370 -1.23 4.88 25.25
C THR A 370 -1.99 3.68 25.78
N THR A 371 -1.83 2.53 25.11
CA THR A 371 -2.34 1.21 25.59
C THR A 371 -1.23 0.31 26.15
N TYR A 372 -0.03 0.87 26.37
CA TYR A 372 1.13 0.14 26.90
C TYR A 372 0.84 -0.66 28.18
N PHE A 373 1.31 -1.90 28.21
CA PHE A 373 1.25 -2.76 29.39
C PHE A 373 2.63 -3.31 29.79
N GLY A 374 2.77 -3.67 31.07
CA GLY A 374 3.93 -4.39 31.59
C GLY A 374 5.12 -3.54 32.04
N ASN A 375 5.02 -2.21 31.96
CA ASN A 375 6.06 -1.23 32.29
C ASN A 375 6.61 -1.41 33.72
N ASN A 376 5.78 -1.92 34.63
CA ASN A 376 6.14 -2.16 36.03
C ASN A 376 6.83 -3.50 36.29
N ILE A 377 6.85 -4.44 35.34
CA ILE A 377 7.51 -5.75 35.53
C ILE A 377 8.98 -5.57 35.88
N ILE A 378 9.66 -4.70 35.12
CA ILE A 378 11.07 -4.40 35.32
C ILE A 378 11.27 -3.19 36.22
N ALA A 379 10.39 -2.18 36.21
CA ALA A 379 10.56 -1.03 37.09
C ALA A 379 10.42 -1.38 38.59
N ASP A 380 9.52 -2.29 38.95
CA ASP A 380 9.35 -2.77 40.34
C ASP A 380 10.46 -3.76 40.73
N GLU A 381 11.22 -3.45 41.78
CA GLU A 381 12.37 -4.25 42.20
C GLU A 381 11.98 -5.68 42.62
N ALA A 382 10.86 -5.84 43.33
CA ALA A 382 10.45 -7.16 43.82
C ALA A 382 10.03 -8.08 42.67
N THR A 383 9.20 -7.57 41.76
CA THR A 383 8.73 -8.29 40.57
C THR A 383 9.88 -8.63 39.64
N ARG A 384 10.79 -7.67 39.38
CA ARG A 384 12.00 -7.88 38.57
C ARG A 384 12.89 -8.99 39.11
N LEU A 385 13.13 -9.02 40.41
CA LEU A 385 13.97 -10.06 41.04
C LEU A 385 13.32 -11.44 40.99
N GLU A 386 11.98 -11.51 41.10
CA GLU A 386 11.25 -12.77 40.94
C GLU A 386 11.35 -13.29 39.50
N LEU A 387 11.18 -12.43 38.49
CA LEU A 387 11.35 -12.80 37.09
C LEU A 387 12.76 -13.34 36.82
N ILE A 388 13.81 -12.66 37.32
CA ILE A 388 15.19 -13.11 37.15
C ILE A 388 15.41 -14.49 37.79
N ASP A 389 14.83 -14.75 38.96
CA ASP A 389 14.88 -16.08 39.60
C ASP A 389 14.22 -17.16 38.71
N LYS A 390 13.09 -16.83 38.05
CA LYS A 390 12.43 -17.73 37.09
C LYS A 390 13.28 -17.98 35.85
N ILE A 391 13.87 -16.94 35.26
CA ILE A 391 14.75 -17.07 34.09
C ILE A 391 15.97 -17.95 34.42
N GLN A 392 16.49 -17.85 35.64
CA GLN A 392 17.69 -18.59 36.06
C GLN A 392 17.41 -20.02 36.54
N ASP A 393 16.16 -20.38 36.82
CA ASP A 393 15.75 -21.73 37.22
C ASP A 393 15.30 -22.55 36.01
N PRO A 394 16.10 -23.53 35.53
CA PRO A 394 15.74 -24.34 34.35
C PRO A 394 14.51 -25.23 34.55
N SER A 395 13.98 -25.33 35.77
CA SER A 395 12.74 -26.05 36.08
C SER A 395 11.51 -25.17 36.16
N ALA A 396 11.70 -23.85 36.13
CA ALA A 396 10.61 -22.87 36.09
C ALA A 396 10.23 -22.56 34.64
N ASP A 397 8.96 -22.23 34.45
CA ASP A 397 8.45 -21.66 33.22
C ASP A 397 8.34 -20.14 33.41
N ALA A 398 9.39 -19.43 32.97
CA ALA A 398 9.46 -17.98 33.15
C ALA A 398 8.45 -17.25 32.26
N SER A 399 8.17 -17.76 31.06
CA SER A 399 7.17 -17.20 30.14
C SER A 399 5.78 -17.32 30.77
N ALA A 400 5.37 -18.52 31.19
CA ALA A 400 4.06 -18.70 31.81
C ALA A 400 3.89 -17.87 33.10
N TRP A 401 4.94 -17.74 33.92
CA TRP A 401 4.90 -16.86 35.09
C TRP A 401 4.70 -15.39 34.70
N LEU A 402 5.40 -14.92 33.66
CA LEU A 402 5.28 -13.53 33.20
C LEU A 402 3.89 -13.27 32.62
N THR A 403 3.35 -14.18 31.81
CA THR A 403 1.98 -14.11 31.28
C THR A 403 0.96 -14.04 32.41
N GLU A 404 1.08 -14.89 33.44
CA GLU A 404 0.20 -14.85 34.62
C GLU A 404 0.28 -13.49 35.34
N LYS A 405 1.47 -12.90 35.47
CA LYS A 405 1.63 -11.57 36.06
C LYS A 405 1.00 -10.46 35.22
N LEU A 406 1.12 -10.54 33.91
CA LEU A 406 0.57 -9.55 32.97
C LEU A 406 -0.95 -9.64 32.83
N LEU A 407 -1.56 -10.74 33.29
CA LEU A 407 -3.01 -10.93 33.40
C LEU A 407 -3.55 -10.75 34.83
N ASP A 408 -2.70 -10.52 35.83
CA ASP A 408 -3.14 -10.35 37.23
C ASP A 408 -3.81 -8.96 37.41
N PRO A 409 -5.12 -8.87 37.70
CA PRO A 409 -5.84 -7.60 37.82
C PRO A 409 -5.42 -6.75 39.03
N GLU A 410 -4.68 -7.33 39.97
CA GLU A 410 -4.10 -6.65 41.13
C GLU A 410 -2.65 -6.21 40.91
N HIS A 411 -2.00 -6.69 39.84
CA HIS A 411 -0.68 -6.22 39.45
C HIS A 411 -0.80 -4.89 38.70
N SER A 412 -0.04 -3.87 39.11
CA SER A 412 -0.11 -2.58 38.46
C SER A 412 0.49 -2.64 37.05
N LYS A 413 -0.17 -2.03 36.07
CA LYS A 413 0.21 -2.07 34.64
C LYS A 413 0.10 -3.45 33.99
N SER A 414 -0.64 -4.40 34.58
CA SER A 414 -1.16 -5.56 33.86
C SER A 414 -2.24 -5.14 32.87
N ILE A 415 -2.59 -5.99 31.91
CA ILE A 415 -3.63 -5.70 30.92
C ILE A 415 -4.97 -5.32 31.60
N PRO A 416 -5.48 -6.07 32.60
CA PRO A 416 -6.72 -5.66 33.26
C PRO A 416 -6.64 -4.33 34.03
N ASP A 417 -5.46 -3.95 34.56
CA ASP A 417 -5.26 -2.63 35.19
C ASP A 417 -5.23 -1.51 34.16
N ILE A 418 -4.61 -1.74 33.00
CA ILE A 418 -4.62 -0.81 31.86
C ILE A 418 -6.06 -0.60 31.37
N LEU A 419 -6.78 -1.67 31.01
CA LEU A 419 -8.15 -1.58 30.49
C LEU A 419 -9.08 -0.80 31.43
N ARG A 420 -8.99 -1.02 32.75
CA ARG A 420 -9.75 -0.25 33.75
C ARG A 420 -9.45 1.25 33.71
N GLY A 421 -8.20 1.63 33.44
CA GLY A 421 -7.82 3.02 33.28
C GLY A 421 -8.23 3.61 31.93
N LEU A 422 -8.28 2.81 30.86
CA LEU A 422 -8.83 3.22 29.57
C LEU A 422 -10.35 3.49 29.69
N GLU A 423 -11.10 2.65 30.40
CA GLU A 423 -12.52 2.89 30.70
C GLU A 423 -12.73 4.23 31.44
N GLN A 424 -11.84 4.58 32.37
CA GLN A 424 -11.89 5.86 33.08
C GLN A 424 -11.57 7.04 32.16
N ALA A 425 -10.61 6.86 31.24
CA ALA A 425 -10.30 7.88 30.23
C ALA A 425 -11.49 8.09 29.29
N LYS A 426 -12.17 7.03 28.87
CA LYS A 426 -13.39 7.11 28.05
C LYS A 426 -14.49 7.90 28.73
N VAL A 427 -14.74 7.69 30.02
CA VAL A 427 -15.75 8.48 30.76
C VAL A 427 -15.45 9.98 30.69
N VAL A 428 -14.18 10.38 30.74
CA VAL A 428 -13.78 11.79 30.59
C VAL A 428 -13.97 12.25 29.14
N ALA A 429 -13.52 11.46 28.16
CA ALA A 429 -13.65 11.78 26.74
C ALA A 429 -15.13 12.00 26.37
N ASP A 430 -16.01 11.05 26.73
CA ASP A 430 -17.46 11.12 26.52
C ASP A 430 -18.10 12.33 27.24
N GLN A 431 -17.61 12.72 28.42
CA GLN A 431 -18.10 13.91 29.13
C GLN A 431 -17.88 15.21 28.35
N TYR A 432 -16.80 15.29 27.57
CA TYR A 432 -16.45 16.46 26.78
C TYR A 432 -16.78 16.32 25.29
N GLY A 433 -17.33 15.17 24.86
CA GLY A 433 -17.75 14.94 23.48
C GLY A 433 -16.60 14.65 22.51
N VAL A 434 -15.46 14.19 23.01
CA VAL A 434 -14.30 13.78 22.19
C VAL A 434 -14.20 12.25 22.18
N LYS A 435 -13.73 11.66 21.08
CA LYS A 435 -13.47 10.22 21.00
C LYS A 435 -12.16 9.88 21.71
N LEU A 436 -12.03 8.66 22.23
CA LEU A 436 -10.80 8.18 22.84
C LEU A 436 -10.03 7.35 21.82
N VAL A 437 -8.78 7.69 21.50
CA VAL A 437 -7.93 6.96 20.53
C VAL A 437 -6.59 6.55 21.13
N ALA A 438 -5.91 5.59 20.49
CA ALA A 438 -4.58 5.16 20.89
C ALA A 438 -3.52 5.77 19.97
N TYR A 439 -2.61 6.58 20.49
CA TYR A 439 -1.48 7.09 19.68
C TYR A 439 -0.28 6.13 19.66
N GLU A 440 -0.17 5.26 20.67
CA GLU A 440 0.86 4.24 20.81
C GLU A 440 0.33 3.07 21.65
N GLY A 441 0.81 1.85 21.40
CA GLY A 441 0.26 0.68 22.08
C GLY A 441 1.09 -0.59 22.00
N GLY A 442 0.69 -1.59 22.79
CA GLY A 442 1.31 -2.90 22.83
C GLY A 442 2.21 -3.15 24.06
N GLN A 443 3.17 -4.06 23.91
CA GLN A 443 4.04 -4.46 25.01
C GLN A 443 4.98 -3.31 25.43
N HIS A 444 5.28 -3.23 26.72
CA HIS A 444 6.26 -2.29 27.28
C HIS A 444 7.02 -2.95 28.45
N VAL A 445 7.44 -4.21 28.28
CA VAL A 445 7.93 -5.10 29.37
C VAL A 445 9.44 -5.10 29.61
N HIS A 446 10.25 -4.56 28.70
CA HIS A 446 11.69 -4.87 28.65
C HIS A 446 12.57 -4.04 29.60
N HIS A 447 12.54 -2.69 29.56
CA HIS A 447 13.18 -1.63 30.42
C HIS A 447 14.37 -1.93 31.35
N SER A 448 15.16 -2.98 31.09
CA SER A 448 16.22 -3.49 31.98
C SER A 448 17.40 -2.54 32.05
N PHE A 449 17.62 -1.76 30.97
CA PHE A 449 18.61 -0.70 30.88
C PHE A 449 18.29 0.50 31.78
N ALA A 450 17.02 0.71 32.13
CA ALA A 450 16.54 1.91 32.81
C ALA A 450 16.51 1.76 34.34
N VAL A 451 16.97 0.62 34.87
CA VAL A 451 16.92 0.30 36.30
C VAL A 451 18.31 0.05 36.89
N ASP A 452 18.52 0.59 38.08
CA ASP A 452 19.75 0.37 38.83
C ASP A 452 19.79 -1.02 39.50
N GLY A 453 21.00 -1.54 39.71
CA GLY A 453 21.25 -2.68 40.60
C GLY A 453 21.28 -4.07 39.95
N LEU A 454 21.13 -4.16 38.63
CA LEU A 454 21.36 -5.40 37.88
C LEU A 454 22.84 -5.59 37.52
N SER A 455 23.32 -6.83 37.55
CA SER A 455 24.61 -7.19 36.94
C SER A 455 24.48 -7.27 35.42
N GLN A 456 25.59 -7.16 34.68
CA GLN A 456 25.58 -7.35 33.23
C GLN A 456 25.01 -8.72 32.83
N GLU A 457 25.37 -9.78 33.57
CA GLU A 457 24.84 -11.13 33.33
C GLU A 457 23.32 -11.20 33.50
N GLN A 458 22.75 -10.46 34.45
CA GLN A 458 21.29 -10.38 34.62
C GLN A 458 20.64 -9.56 33.49
N ILE A 459 21.25 -8.46 33.08
CA ILE A 459 20.77 -7.65 31.94
C ILE A 459 20.76 -8.52 30.68
N ASP A 460 21.85 -9.22 30.39
CA ASP A 460 21.97 -10.09 29.21
C ASP A 460 20.92 -11.22 29.25
N ALA A 461 20.71 -11.84 30.41
CA ALA A 461 19.72 -12.91 30.57
C ALA A 461 18.27 -12.40 30.40
N VAL A 462 17.94 -11.24 30.99
CA VAL A 462 16.62 -10.61 30.81
C VAL A 462 16.43 -10.20 29.37
N ASN A 463 17.44 -9.63 28.71
CA ASN A 463 17.35 -9.20 27.32
C ASN A 463 17.10 -10.39 26.40
N ALA A 464 17.87 -11.46 26.52
CA ALA A 464 17.67 -12.67 25.73
C ALA A 464 16.27 -13.26 25.94
N PHE A 465 15.82 -13.39 27.20
CA PHE A 465 14.48 -13.87 27.50
C PHE A 465 13.38 -12.97 26.93
N MET A 466 13.50 -11.65 27.07
CA MET A 466 12.49 -10.71 26.59
C MET A 466 12.42 -10.69 25.06
N THR A 467 13.56 -10.73 24.37
CA THR A 467 13.60 -10.84 22.91
C THR A 467 12.77 -12.04 22.44
N ASP A 468 12.94 -13.23 23.04
CA ASP A 468 12.16 -14.41 22.68
C ASP A 468 10.69 -14.30 23.12
N TYR A 469 10.44 -13.80 24.33
CA TYR A 469 9.10 -13.74 24.92
C TYR A 469 8.15 -12.81 24.16
N VAL A 470 8.60 -11.61 23.75
CA VAL A 470 7.73 -10.67 23.02
C VAL A 470 7.35 -11.16 21.63
N ARG A 471 8.03 -12.19 21.12
CA ARG A 471 7.80 -12.83 19.82
C ARG A 471 7.04 -14.16 19.96
N SER A 472 6.63 -14.53 21.17
CA SER A 472 6.07 -15.86 21.45
C SER A 472 4.54 -15.91 21.34
N GLN A 473 3.99 -17.12 21.33
CA GLN A 473 2.54 -17.35 21.43
C GLN A 473 1.96 -16.73 22.71
N ASP A 474 2.68 -16.78 23.84
CA ASP A 474 2.23 -16.17 25.09
C ASP A 474 2.01 -14.65 24.93
N MET A 475 2.80 -13.98 24.09
CA MET A 475 2.60 -12.57 23.80
C MET A 475 1.45 -12.33 22.82
N ALA A 476 1.26 -13.22 21.83
CA ALA A 476 0.11 -13.16 20.95
C ALA A 476 -1.21 -13.24 21.75
N ASP A 477 -1.30 -14.17 22.71
CA ASP A 477 -2.46 -14.32 23.60
C ASP A 477 -2.70 -13.06 24.45
N LEU A 478 -1.63 -12.38 24.90
CA LEU A 478 -1.73 -11.10 25.61
C LEU A 478 -2.21 -9.97 24.70
N TYR A 479 -1.76 -9.94 23.44
CA TYR A 479 -2.22 -8.98 22.44
C TYR A 479 -3.69 -9.19 22.10
N GLU A 480 -4.17 -10.45 22.04
CA GLU A 480 -5.59 -10.77 21.88
C GLU A 480 -6.44 -10.17 23.01
N GLU A 481 -6.04 -10.35 24.26
CA GLU A 481 -6.75 -9.77 25.42
C GLU A 481 -6.76 -8.22 25.37
N LEU A 482 -5.63 -7.60 24.99
CA LEU A 482 -5.55 -6.14 24.88
C LEU A 482 -6.37 -5.61 23.70
N TYR A 483 -6.33 -6.26 22.54
CA TYR A 483 -7.08 -5.91 21.33
C TYR A 483 -8.59 -6.00 21.61
N ASN A 484 -9.06 -7.12 22.15
CA ASN A 484 -10.47 -7.31 22.50
C ASN A 484 -10.91 -6.32 23.59
N GLY A 485 -10.04 -6.04 24.56
CA GLY A 485 -10.28 -5.02 25.58
C GLY A 485 -10.40 -3.62 24.98
N TRP A 486 -9.52 -3.27 24.04
CA TRP A 486 -9.55 -2.00 23.31
C TRP A 486 -10.83 -1.85 22.51
N ALA A 487 -11.24 -2.88 21.77
CA ALA A 487 -12.47 -2.87 20.98
C ALA A 487 -13.74 -2.65 21.82
N ASN A 488 -13.72 -3.02 23.10
CA ASN A 488 -14.81 -2.74 24.03
C ASN A 488 -14.79 -1.31 24.61
N VAL A 489 -13.64 -0.64 24.56
CA VAL A 489 -13.44 0.69 25.16
C VAL A 489 -13.48 1.79 24.10
N ALA A 490 -12.88 1.61 22.93
CA ALA A 490 -12.64 2.70 21.98
C ALA A 490 -13.25 2.42 20.60
N GLU A 491 -13.51 3.48 19.84
CA GLU A 491 -14.16 3.44 18.52
C GLU A 491 -13.18 3.86 17.41
N ASN A 492 -12.04 3.15 17.28
CA ASN A 492 -10.93 3.43 16.36
C ASN A 492 -9.95 2.23 16.35
N PRO A 493 -9.01 2.15 15.38
CA PRO A 493 -8.12 1.00 15.24
C PRO A 493 -7.25 0.73 16.47
N PHE A 494 -6.81 -0.51 16.57
CA PHE A 494 -5.80 -0.92 17.54
C PHE A 494 -4.42 -0.46 17.07
N MET A 495 -3.81 0.45 17.83
CA MET A 495 -2.47 0.99 17.52
C MET A 495 -1.36 0.07 18.04
N GLN A 496 -0.51 -0.40 17.14
CA GLN A 496 0.73 -1.11 17.43
C GLN A 496 1.93 -0.18 17.26
N PHE A 497 2.80 -0.16 18.29
CA PHE A 497 3.99 0.69 18.28
C PHE A 497 5.16 0.03 17.54
N GLY A 498 5.44 0.47 16.31
CA GLY A 498 6.50 -0.04 15.47
C GLY A 498 6.02 -1.16 14.54
N ASP A 499 6.44 -1.05 13.30
CA ASP A 499 6.28 -1.99 12.20
C ASP A 499 7.46 -2.98 12.16
N VAL A 500 8.62 -2.60 11.60
CA VAL A 500 9.81 -3.45 11.45
C VAL A 500 11.00 -2.80 12.14
N GLY A 501 11.70 -3.53 13.01
CA GLY A 501 12.82 -2.97 13.76
C GLY A 501 13.51 -3.97 14.68
N ARG A 502 14.85 -3.98 14.63
CA ARG A 502 15.66 -4.93 15.38
C ARG A 502 15.44 -4.83 16.90
N PRO A 503 15.35 -5.98 17.60
CA PRO A 503 15.49 -6.03 19.05
C PRO A 503 16.80 -5.39 19.49
N SER A 504 16.74 -4.55 20.51
CA SER A 504 17.91 -3.92 21.09
C SER A 504 17.95 -4.10 22.61
N GLN A 505 19.05 -3.67 23.24
CA GLN A 505 19.11 -3.58 24.70
C GLN A 505 18.07 -2.61 25.29
N TRP A 506 17.45 -1.77 24.45
CA TRP A 506 16.41 -0.80 24.81
C TRP A 506 14.99 -1.37 24.70
N GLY A 507 14.83 -2.55 24.07
CA GLY A 507 13.53 -3.16 23.80
C GLY A 507 13.42 -3.72 22.37
N SER A 508 12.34 -4.47 22.13
CA SER A 508 11.87 -4.90 20.81
C SER A 508 10.45 -4.38 20.63
N TRP A 509 10.32 -3.23 19.97
CA TRP A 509 9.08 -2.47 19.89
C TRP A 509 8.24 -2.90 18.69
N ALA A 510 8.87 -2.90 17.51
CA ALA A 510 8.34 -3.37 16.24
C ALA A 510 7.74 -4.79 16.28
N ILE A 511 6.76 -5.07 15.42
CA ILE A 511 6.15 -6.40 15.29
C ILE A 511 7.11 -7.41 14.67
N LEU A 512 7.90 -6.95 13.69
CA LEU A 512 8.92 -7.72 12.99
C LEU A 512 10.32 -7.20 13.32
N SER A 513 11.32 -8.08 13.31
CA SER A 513 12.72 -7.73 13.51
C SER A 513 13.42 -7.31 12.22
N ASP A 514 12.96 -7.82 11.08
CA ASP A 514 13.40 -7.60 9.71
C ASP A 514 12.28 -8.08 8.77
N LEU A 515 12.41 -7.85 7.45
CA LEU A 515 11.35 -8.15 6.48
C LEU A 515 11.08 -9.66 6.30
N ASP A 516 12.06 -10.51 6.60
CA ASP A 516 11.95 -11.98 6.51
C ASP A 516 11.44 -12.62 7.81
N ASP A 517 11.09 -11.81 8.81
CA ASP A 517 10.71 -12.27 10.13
C ASP A 517 9.28 -12.83 10.18
N SER A 518 9.10 -13.98 10.82
CA SER A 518 7.79 -14.52 11.22
C SER A 518 7.80 -14.86 12.71
N ASN A 519 6.75 -14.41 13.41
CA ASN A 519 6.54 -14.73 14.80
C ASN A 519 5.04 -14.70 15.18
N PRO A 520 4.59 -15.52 16.15
CA PRO A 520 3.18 -15.59 16.56
C PRO A 520 2.50 -14.26 16.90
N ARG A 521 3.21 -13.28 17.49
CA ARG A 521 2.63 -11.97 17.80
C ARG A 521 2.33 -11.18 16.52
N ALA A 522 3.27 -11.19 15.57
CA ALA A 522 3.07 -10.53 14.28
C ALA A 522 1.97 -11.23 13.48
N GLU A 523 1.99 -12.57 13.40
CA GLU A 523 0.96 -13.37 12.73
C GLU A 523 -0.45 -13.04 13.25
N TYR A 524 -0.62 -12.90 14.56
CA TYR A 524 -1.90 -12.49 15.14
C TYR A 524 -2.36 -11.11 14.64
N LEU A 525 -1.49 -10.09 14.66
CA LEU A 525 -1.90 -8.74 14.25
C LEU A 525 -2.09 -8.61 12.74
N LEU A 526 -1.27 -9.29 11.93
CA LEU A 526 -1.41 -9.30 10.47
C LEU A 526 -2.68 -10.07 10.04
N ASP A 527 -3.07 -11.13 10.76
CA ASP A 527 -4.37 -11.79 10.55
C ASP A 527 -5.55 -10.84 10.85
N LYS A 528 -5.44 -10.03 11.91
CA LYS A 528 -6.45 -9.00 12.25
C LYS A 528 -6.52 -7.89 11.20
N LEU A 529 -5.37 -7.48 10.67
CA LEU A 529 -5.25 -6.50 9.61
C LEU A 529 -5.97 -7.00 8.33
N ALA A 530 -5.68 -8.23 7.91
CA ALA A 530 -6.20 -8.80 6.67
C ALA A 530 -7.67 -9.23 6.71
N SER A 531 -8.25 -9.54 7.88
CA SER A 531 -9.55 -10.23 7.96
C SER A 531 -10.61 -9.63 8.87
N ASP A 532 -10.25 -8.80 9.86
CA ASP A 532 -11.24 -8.24 10.77
C ASP A 532 -11.86 -6.97 10.19
N THR A 533 -13.17 -6.81 10.37
CA THR A 533 -13.88 -5.58 10.06
C THR A 533 -13.90 -4.64 11.26
N ALA A 534 -13.79 -3.34 11.04
CA ALA A 534 -13.89 -2.34 12.10
C ALA A 534 -15.13 -2.55 13.00
N TRP A 535 -14.91 -2.49 14.32
CA TRP A 535 -16.00 -2.60 15.31
C TRP A 535 -16.71 -1.26 15.58
N TRP A 536 -16.21 -0.17 14.99
CA TRP A 536 -16.74 1.18 15.14
C TRP A 536 -17.51 1.67 13.91
N ASP A 537 -17.32 1.06 12.75
CA ASP A 537 -18.04 1.36 11.51
C ASP A 537 -18.10 0.11 10.62
N SER A 538 -19.23 -0.09 9.93
CA SER A 538 -19.41 -1.16 8.94
C SER A 538 -19.07 -0.74 7.51
N GLU A 539 -18.87 0.56 7.26
CA GLU A 539 -18.57 1.09 5.93
C GLU A 539 -17.07 0.94 5.62
N GLY A 540 -16.75 0.10 4.63
CA GLY A 540 -15.43 0.11 4.00
C GLY A 540 -15.33 1.20 2.93
N ASN A 541 -14.11 1.59 2.58
CA ASN A 541 -13.84 2.57 1.54
C ASN A 541 -12.70 2.07 0.65
N ASP A 542 -12.87 2.19 -0.65
CA ASP A 542 -11.90 1.72 -1.65
C ASP A 542 -10.63 2.57 -1.65
N ALA A 543 -10.70 3.80 -1.13
CA ALA A 543 -9.53 4.62 -0.84
C ALA A 543 -8.58 4.00 0.20
N TYR A 544 -8.99 2.90 0.88
CA TYR A 544 -8.12 2.13 1.78
C TYR A 544 -7.42 0.94 1.13
N LEU A 545 -7.50 0.82 -0.19
CA LEU A 545 -6.85 -0.26 -0.94
C LEU A 545 -5.59 0.27 -1.62
N GLN A 546 -4.47 -0.39 -1.37
CA GLN A 546 -3.18 -0.10 -1.98
C GLN A 546 -3.13 -0.62 -3.42
N GLY A 547 -2.54 0.11 -4.37
CA GLY A 547 -2.34 -0.37 -5.74
C GLY A 547 -1.37 -1.56 -5.88
N LYS A 548 -1.18 -2.03 -7.12
CA LYS A 548 -0.39 -3.22 -7.43
C LYS A 548 1.02 -2.86 -7.90
N THR A 549 2.01 -3.62 -7.45
CA THR A 549 3.30 -3.72 -8.15
C THR A 549 3.30 -4.98 -9.00
N GLU A 550 3.51 -4.85 -10.31
CA GLU A 550 3.58 -5.96 -11.26
C GLU A 550 4.85 -5.90 -12.10
N ILE A 551 5.56 -7.03 -12.15
CA ILE A 551 6.77 -7.20 -12.96
C ILE A 551 6.49 -8.27 -14.02
N GLY A 552 6.64 -7.88 -15.28
CA GLY A 552 6.52 -8.71 -16.46
C GLY A 552 7.65 -9.72 -16.59
N THR A 553 7.60 -10.48 -17.67
CA THR A 553 8.56 -11.52 -18.01
C THR A 553 9.62 -10.97 -18.96
N ALA A 554 10.34 -11.86 -19.66
CA ALA A 554 11.22 -11.47 -20.76
C ALA A 554 10.54 -11.60 -22.14
N GLY A 555 9.21 -11.73 -22.15
CA GLY A 555 8.38 -11.84 -23.35
C GLY A 555 7.44 -10.64 -23.48
N ASN A 556 6.55 -10.67 -24.48
CA ASN A 556 5.56 -9.61 -24.66
C ASN A 556 4.41 -9.80 -23.66
N ASP A 557 4.30 -8.91 -22.70
CA ASP A 557 3.33 -8.97 -21.61
C ASP A 557 2.20 -7.94 -21.78
N GLN A 558 1.08 -8.22 -21.11
CA GLN A 558 -0.01 -7.26 -20.92
C GLN A 558 -0.15 -6.98 -19.44
N LEU A 559 0.14 -5.74 -19.04
CA LEU A 559 0.18 -5.31 -17.65
C LEU A 559 -0.98 -4.35 -17.39
N VAL A 560 -1.84 -4.69 -16.44
CA VAL A 560 -3.09 -3.96 -16.16
C VAL A 560 -3.06 -3.48 -14.70
N GLY A 561 -3.06 -2.15 -14.54
CA GLY A 561 -3.18 -1.47 -13.26
C GLY A 561 -4.60 -1.40 -12.73
N THR A 562 -4.73 -0.96 -11.49
CA THR A 562 -5.95 -0.69 -10.74
C THR A 562 -6.25 0.81 -10.70
N ASP A 563 -7.36 1.22 -10.08
CA ASP A 563 -7.65 2.65 -9.92
C ASP A 563 -6.77 3.33 -8.84
N ALA A 564 -5.96 2.57 -8.10
CA ALA A 564 -4.97 3.06 -7.14
C ALA A 564 -3.58 3.24 -7.80
N GLU A 565 -2.63 3.86 -7.11
CA GLU A 565 -1.26 4.06 -7.62
C GLU A 565 -0.53 2.72 -7.80
N ASP A 566 -0.22 2.36 -9.05
CA ASP A 566 0.45 1.11 -9.39
C ASP A 566 1.89 1.31 -9.89
N TYR A 567 2.67 0.23 -9.85
CA TYR A 567 3.96 0.15 -10.55
C TYR A 567 3.98 -1.03 -11.52
N LEU A 568 4.09 -0.74 -12.82
CA LEU A 568 4.05 -1.72 -13.89
C LEU A 568 5.38 -1.76 -14.64
N ILE A 569 6.10 -2.88 -14.55
CA ILE A 569 7.44 -3.06 -15.12
C ILE A 569 7.38 -4.14 -16.21
N GLY A 570 7.67 -3.78 -17.47
CA GLY A 570 7.61 -4.68 -18.63
C GLY A 570 8.74 -5.70 -18.68
N GLY A 571 9.99 -5.22 -18.58
CA GLY A 571 11.18 -6.06 -18.66
C GLY A 571 11.72 -6.13 -20.09
N GLU A 572 11.96 -7.33 -20.61
CA GLU A 572 12.31 -7.49 -22.04
C GLU A 572 11.05 -7.87 -22.82
N GLY A 573 10.79 -7.28 -23.98
CA GLY A 573 9.57 -7.60 -24.72
C GLY A 573 9.00 -6.40 -25.46
N ASP A 574 7.99 -6.62 -26.30
CA ASP A 574 7.12 -5.51 -26.72
C ASP A 574 5.85 -5.57 -25.87
N ASP A 575 5.79 -4.76 -24.81
CA ASP A 575 4.80 -4.85 -23.75
C ASP A 575 3.65 -3.84 -23.91
N ASP A 576 2.48 -4.20 -23.41
CA ASP A 576 1.25 -3.41 -23.47
C ASP A 576 0.77 -3.05 -22.05
N PHE A 577 0.67 -1.76 -21.75
CA PHE A 577 0.34 -1.23 -20.41
C PHE A 577 -1.04 -0.56 -20.36
N TYR A 578 -1.79 -0.83 -19.29
CA TYR A 578 -3.11 -0.26 -19.02
C TYR A 578 -3.18 0.25 -17.56
N GLY A 579 -2.76 1.49 -17.31
CA GLY A 579 -2.63 2.05 -15.95
C GLY A 579 -3.91 2.57 -15.28
N ALA A 580 -5.07 2.55 -15.94
CA ALA A 580 -6.33 2.99 -15.32
C ALA A 580 -6.29 4.41 -14.69
N MET A 581 -6.90 4.65 -13.52
CA MET A 581 -7.07 6.00 -12.92
C MET A 581 -5.95 6.44 -11.96
N GLY A 582 -5.11 5.51 -11.49
CA GLY A 582 -4.09 5.74 -10.46
C GLY A 582 -2.96 6.69 -10.86
N ARG A 583 -2.06 7.00 -9.93
CA ARG A 583 -0.83 7.74 -10.23
C ARG A 583 0.32 6.78 -10.52
N ASP A 584 0.38 6.19 -11.71
CA ASP A 584 1.25 5.01 -11.87
C ASP A 584 2.68 5.32 -12.31
N GLY A 585 3.59 4.49 -11.83
CA GLY A 585 4.94 4.34 -12.39
C GLY A 585 4.99 3.21 -13.41
N ILE A 586 5.43 3.52 -14.63
CA ILE A 586 5.46 2.56 -15.74
C ILE A 586 6.87 2.52 -16.34
N ASN A 587 7.44 1.32 -16.45
CA ASN A 587 8.71 1.10 -17.11
C ASN A 587 8.57 0.01 -18.17
N GLY A 588 8.60 0.38 -19.45
CA GLY A 588 8.55 -0.60 -20.55
C GLY A 588 9.77 -1.51 -20.65
N GLY A 589 10.90 -1.10 -20.07
CA GLY A 589 12.14 -1.87 -20.16
C GLY A 589 12.74 -1.82 -21.57
N THR A 590 12.95 -2.98 -22.20
CA THR A 590 13.53 -3.06 -23.55
C THR A 590 12.59 -3.68 -24.55
N GLY A 591 12.25 -2.91 -25.58
CA GLY A 591 11.64 -3.41 -26.81
C GLY A 591 10.91 -2.28 -27.49
N ASN A 592 9.65 -2.48 -27.85
CA ASN A 592 8.80 -1.48 -28.47
C ASN A 592 7.43 -1.44 -27.78
N ASP A 593 7.43 -0.75 -26.65
CA ASP A 593 6.41 -0.81 -25.62
C ASP A 593 5.30 0.21 -25.87
N ARG A 594 4.11 -0.10 -25.38
CA ARG A 594 2.91 0.67 -25.66
C ARG A 594 2.07 0.93 -24.42
N LEU A 595 1.82 2.21 -24.14
CA LEU A 595 0.89 2.65 -23.11
C LEU A 595 -0.48 2.98 -23.72
N TYR A 596 -1.53 2.39 -23.16
CA TYR A 596 -2.92 2.70 -23.50
C TYR A 596 -3.50 3.75 -22.57
N LEU A 597 -4.16 4.74 -23.18
CA LEU A 597 -4.77 5.88 -22.51
C LEU A 597 -6.26 5.94 -22.87
N SER A 598 -7.14 6.04 -21.87
CA SER A 598 -8.59 5.88 -22.01
C SER A 598 -9.29 7.07 -22.67
N GLY A 599 -8.63 8.23 -22.75
CA GLY A 599 -9.13 9.43 -23.43
C GLY A 599 -8.62 9.58 -24.87
N THR A 600 -8.80 10.77 -25.43
CA THR A 600 -8.24 11.18 -26.71
C THR A 600 -6.90 11.88 -26.51
N ARG A 601 -6.01 11.84 -27.51
CA ARG A 601 -4.69 12.49 -27.45
C ARG A 601 -4.71 13.95 -27.01
N SER A 602 -5.75 14.71 -27.38
CA SER A 602 -5.88 16.13 -27.02
C SER A 602 -6.20 16.40 -25.55
N GLU A 603 -6.59 15.37 -24.81
CA GLU A 603 -6.92 15.44 -23.38
C GLU A 603 -5.71 15.18 -22.49
N TYR A 604 -4.61 14.69 -23.07
CA TYR A 604 -3.37 14.44 -22.35
C TYR A 604 -2.31 15.48 -22.67
N SER A 605 -1.51 15.81 -21.66
CA SER A 605 -0.25 16.51 -21.82
C SER A 605 0.89 15.59 -21.44
N ILE A 606 1.97 15.63 -22.20
CA ILE A 606 3.19 14.89 -21.92
C ILE A 606 4.34 15.89 -21.74
N LYS A 607 5.11 15.74 -20.67
CA LYS A 607 6.33 16.53 -20.41
C LYS A 607 7.46 15.60 -20.01
N ALA A 608 8.68 15.92 -20.44
CA ALA A 608 9.86 15.23 -19.93
C ALA A 608 9.98 15.47 -18.42
N ASP A 609 10.22 14.40 -17.67
CA ASP A 609 10.40 14.42 -16.23
C ASP A 609 11.49 13.41 -15.84
N GLY A 610 12.62 13.91 -15.33
CA GLY A 610 13.82 13.08 -15.12
C GLY A 610 14.23 12.31 -16.38
N ASN A 611 14.30 10.98 -16.25
CA ASN A 611 14.63 10.06 -17.35
C ASN A 611 13.41 9.55 -18.13
N GLY A 612 12.20 9.89 -17.67
CA GLY A 612 10.94 9.48 -18.27
C GLY A 612 10.09 10.68 -18.68
N TYR A 613 8.79 10.47 -18.65
CA TYR A 613 7.78 11.45 -19.02
C TYR A 613 6.64 11.40 -18.04
N LEU A 614 6.18 12.57 -17.61
CA LEU A 614 4.89 12.70 -16.93
C LEU A 614 3.81 12.91 -17.98
N ILE A 615 2.82 12.02 -17.98
CA ILE A 615 1.60 12.09 -18.78
C ILE A 615 0.46 12.46 -17.84
N THR A 616 -0.09 13.65 -18.00
CA THR A 616 -1.23 14.15 -17.21
C THR A 616 -2.48 14.14 -18.07
N GLY A 617 -3.56 13.54 -17.58
CA GLY A 617 -4.84 13.50 -18.29
C GLY A 617 -5.99 12.95 -17.45
N PRO A 618 -7.08 12.49 -18.08
CA PRO A 618 -8.27 11.97 -17.39
C PRO A 618 -8.03 10.66 -16.61
N ASP A 619 -6.94 9.96 -16.90
CA ASP A 619 -6.54 8.68 -16.27
C ASP A 619 -5.66 8.88 -15.02
N GLY A 620 -5.62 10.08 -14.45
CA GLY A 620 -4.59 10.43 -13.49
C GLY A 620 -3.23 10.67 -14.15
N ASP A 621 -2.22 10.91 -13.31
CA ASP A 621 -0.85 11.21 -13.73
C ASP A 621 -0.07 9.90 -13.90
N LYS A 622 0.53 9.66 -15.07
CA LYS A 622 1.43 8.51 -15.31
C LYS A 622 2.86 8.97 -15.44
N PHE A 623 3.77 8.41 -14.66
CA PHE A 623 5.20 8.52 -14.92
C PHE A 623 5.64 7.32 -15.76
N ALA A 624 6.03 7.56 -17.01
CA ALA A 624 6.41 6.49 -17.93
C ALA A 624 7.87 6.64 -18.41
N ILE A 625 8.62 5.56 -18.36
CA ILE A 625 9.96 5.44 -18.95
C ILE A 625 9.98 4.24 -19.91
N ASN A 626 10.80 4.34 -20.95
CA ASN A 626 10.94 3.29 -21.98
C ASN A 626 9.59 2.91 -22.64
N ILE A 627 8.78 3.90 -23.00
CA ILE A 627 7.55 3.70 -23.79
C ILE A 627 7.71 4.37 -25.14
N GLU A 628 7.64 3.59 -26.22
CA GLU A 628 7.81 4.08 -27.59
C GLU A 628 6.49 4.52 -28.22
N ARG A 629 5.35 3.94 -27.79
CA ARG A 629 4.04 4.09 -28.44
C ARG A 629 2.93 4.40 -27.45
N PHE A 630 1.99 5.24 -27.87
CA PHE A 630 0.82 5.63 -27.09
C PHE A 630 -0.43 5.39 -27.92
N ALA A 631 -1.35 4.58 -27.39
CA ALA A 631 -2.63 4.25 -28.01
C ALA A 631 -3.78 4.90 -27.24
N PHE A 632 -4.74 5.47 -27.96
CA PHE A 632 -5.86 6.21 -27.39
C PHE A 632 -7.20 5.53 -27.69
N LEU A 633 -8.17 5.79 -26.83
CA LEU A 633 -9.58 5.96 -27.17
C LEU A 633 -10.12 5.16 -28.37
N ASP A 634 -10.37 5.80 -29.51
CA ASP A 634 -9.53 6.68 -30.27
C ASP A 634 -9.28 5.89 -31.56
N GLY A 635 -8.47 4.86 -31.35
CA GLY A 635 -7.79 4.13 -32.40
C GLY A 635 -6.63 4.93 -32.98
N GLU A 636 -6.37 6.18 -32.54
CA GLU A 636 -5.11 6.87 -32.80
C GLU A 636 -3.99 6.17 -32.00
N GLU A 637 -2.89 5.86 -32.68
CA GLU A 637 -1.63 5.40 -32.08
C GLU A 637 -0.54 6.33 -32.59
N VAL A 638 0.29 6.83 -31.67
CA VAL A 638 1.38 7.78 -31.98
C VAL A 638 2.68 7.30 -31.36
N SER A 639 3.79 7.66 -32.00
CA SER A 639 5.10 7.50 -31.37
C SER A 639 5.31 8.56 -30.28
N LEU A 640 6.23 8.30 -29.36
CA LEU A 640 6.69 9.29 -28.38
C LEU A 640 7.14 10.61 -29.07
N GLU A 641 7.90 10.52 -30.17
CA GLU A 641 8.35 11.70 -30.94
C GLU A 641 7.17 12.51 -31.45
N ASP A 642 6.18 11.85 -32.05
CA ASP A 642 4.98 12.53 -32.54
C ASP A 642 4.17 13.13 -31.41
N PHE A 643 4.05 12.45 -30.26
CA PHE A 643 3.30 12.94 -29.11
C PHE A 643 3.89 14.24 -28.57
N LEU A 644 5.22 14.28 -28.40
CA LEU A 644 5.98 15.46 -27.96
C LEU A 644 5.85 16.63 -28.95
N ASP A 645 5.95 16.38 -30.27
CA ASP A 645 5.88 17.43 -31.30
C ASP A 645 4.50 18.11 -31.40
N GLY A 646 3.43 17.42 -30.98
CA GLY A 646 2.06 17.94 -30.93
C GLY A 646 1.83 19.09 -29.93
N THR A 647 2.81 19.42 -29.09
CA THR A 647 2.69 20.40 -27.98
C THR A 647 3.18 21.81 -28.31
N THR A 648 3.55 22.15 -29.55
CA THR A 648 4.09 23.49 -29.86
C THR A 648 3.10 24.48 -30.48
N ASP A 649 2.97 25.60 -29.76
CA ASP A 649 2.23 26.81 -30.10
C ASP A 649 2.79 27.53 -31.37
N THR A 650 1.90 27.79 -32.33
CA THR A 650 1.90 28.82 -33.39
C THR A 650 3.22 29.40 -33.97
N VAL A 651 3.62 28.98 -35.20
CA VAL A 651 4.01 29.89 -36.34
C VAL A 651 3.85 29.23 -37.74
N SER A 652 2.76 29.57 -38.43
CA SER A 652 2.63 29.97 -39.86
C SER A 652 3.59 29.47 -40.99
N GLU A 653 2.96 28.78 -41.96
CA GLU A 653 3.16 28.75 -43.45
C GLU A 653 4.51 28.21 -44.00
N ASN A 654 4.59 27.26 -44.94
CA ASN A 654 3.81 27.06 -46.18
C ASN A 654 4.23 25.70 -46.85
N PRO A 655 3.32 24.93 -47.49
CA PRO A 655 3.68 23.76 -48.29
C PRO A 655 3.87 24.12 -49.77
N ASP A 656 4.89 23.56 -50.44
CA ASP A 656 4.84 23.37 -51.90
C ASP A 656 5.85 22.33 -52.41
N GLU A 657 5.28 21.29 -53.03
CA GLU A 657 5.65 20.59 -54.27
C GLU A 657 7.13 20.27 -54.59
N ASN A 658 7.44 18.97 -54.74
CA ASN A 658 7.50 18.36 -56.08
C ASN A 658 7.69 16.83 -56.06
N ALA A 659 6.88 16.18 -56.89
CA ALA A 659 7.04 14.81 -57.36
C ALA A 659 8.17 14.71 -58.41
N GLU A 660 8.78 13.51 -58.56
CA GLU A 660 8.70 12.70 -59.79
C GLU A 660 9.68 11.50 -59.81
N THR A 661 9.09 10.30 -59.88
CA THR A 661 9.30 9.21 -60.90
C THR A 661 10.54 8.28 -60.91
N GLY A 662 10.24 6.99 -61.20
CA GLY A 662 11.10 6.02 -61.94
C GLY A 662 11.08 4.61 -61.33
N ASP A 663 10.12 3.72 -61.65
CA ASP A 663 10.01 2.79 -62.79
C ASP A 663 10.80 1.45 -62.70
N GLN A 664 10.01 0.36 -62.66
CA GLN A 664 10.14 -1.02 -63.18
C GLN A 664 11.33 -1.97 -62.89
N GLY A 665 10.94 -3.23 -62.61
CA GLY A 665 11.80 -4.41 -62.73
C GLY A 665 11.13 -5.74 -62.38
N ASP A 666 10.48 -6.34 -63.38
CA ASP A 666 9.78 -7.64 -63.45
C ASP A 666 10.71 -8.88 -63.27
N SER A 667 10.23 -9.99 -62.70
CA SER A 667 10.27 -11.34 -63.33
C SER A 667 9.84 -12.50 -62.41
N ALA A 668 9.16 -13.45 -63.06
CA ALA A 668 8.40 -14.59 -62.55
C ALA A 668 9.15 -15.94 -62.49
N GLY A 669 8.47 -16.97 -61.96
CA GLY A 669 8.65 -18.40 -62.24
C GLY A 669 8.35 -19.29 -61.03
N ASP A 670 7.16 -19.87 -60.84
CA ASP A 670 6.48 -21.00 -61.55
C ASP A 670 6.96 -22.41 -61.16
N SER A 671 6.07 -23.19 -60.51
CA SER A 671 5.62 -24.57 -60.86
C SER A 671 4.76 -25.12 -59.70
N SER A 672 3.43 -25.34 -59.81
CA SER A 672 2.66 -26.41 -60.50
C SER A 672 3.23 -27.82 -60.24
N GLU A 673 2.52 -28.90 -59.92
CA GLU A 673 1.15 -29.44 -60.04
C GLU A 673 1.19 -30.72 -59.13
N ASP A 674 0.16 -31.33 -58.54
CA ASP A 674 -0.99 -31.98 -59.16
C ASP A 674 -1.82 -32.78 -58.12
N LEU A 675 -3.05 -33.10 -58.51
CA LEU A 675 -4.20 -33.66 -57.76
C LEU A 675 -4.19 -35.20 -57.59
N GLU A 676 -4.90 -35.72 -56.57
CA GLU A 676 -6.03 -36.69 -56.67
C GLU A 676 -6.26 -37.59 -55.42
N GLY A 677 -7.50 -37.57 -54.91
CA GLY A 677 -8.25 -38.78 -54.52
C GLY A 677 -8.36 -39.18 -53.03
N PRO A 678 -9.33 -40.05 -52.65
CA PRO A 678 -10.38 -39.74 -51.66
C PRO A 678 -10.36 -40.51 -50.31
N ALA A 679 -11.24 -40.06 -49.39
CA ALA A 679 -11.60 -40.50 -48.02
C ALA A 679 -11.45 -41.99 -47.63
N PRO A 680 -11.22 -42.31 -46.33
CA PRO A 680 -12.33 -42.44 -45.37
C PRO A 680 -12.03 -41.97 -43.92
N GLU A 681 -13.11 -41.78 -43.15
CA GLU A 681 -13.12 -41.59 -41.70
C GLU A 681 -12.36 -42.71 -40.95
N SER A 682 -11.54 -42.32 -39.98
CA SER A 682 -11.26 -43.11 -38.77
C SER A 682 -10.80 -42.17 -37.65
N ASP A 683 -11.38 -42.39 -36.47
CA ASP A 683 -10.89 -41.99 -35.14
C ASP A 683 -9.48 -41.38 -35.07
N GLY A 684 -9.43 -40.09 -34.75
CA GLY A 684 -8.18 -39.42 -34.46
C GLY A 684 -8.43 -38.42 -33.34
N SER A 685 -8.35 -38.89 -32.10
CA SER A 685 -7.95 -38.03 -30.98
C SER A 685 -6.63 -37.38 -31.38
N ILE A 686 -6.66 -36.09 -31.67
CA ILE A 686 -5.45 -35.29 -31.80
C ILE A 686 -5.03 -34.95 -30.38
N GLU A 687 -4.07 -35.71 -29.85
CA GLU A 687 -3.15 -35.16 -28.87
C GLU A 687 -2.17 -34.28 -29.66
N ASN A 688 -2.34 -32.96 -29.60
CA ASN A 688 -1.26 -31.99 -29.87
C ASN A 688 -0.74 -31.61 -28.47
N ASN A 689 0.35 -32.19 -27.98
CA ASN A 689 1.74 -31.84 -28.29
C ASN A 689 2.02 -30.35 -28.00
N VAL A 690 1.98 -30.02 -26.71
CA VAL A 690 2.65 -28.85 -26.13
C VAL A 690 4.15 -29.09 -26.27
N GLU A 691 4.79 -28.44 -27.25
CA GLU A 691 6.25 -28.30 -27.28
C GLU A 691 6.61 -27.03 -26.48
N ASP A 692 6.97 -27.26 -25.22
CA ASP A 692 8.13 -26.71 -24.51
C ASP A 692 8.80 -25.45 -25.12
N ASP A 693 8.44 -24.28 -24.59
CA ASP A 693 9.40 -23.19 -24.39
C ASP A 693 9.16 -22.61 -22.97
N GLN A 694 9.84 -23.21 -22.00
CA GLN A 694 9.76 -22.89 -20.57
C GLN A 694 10.99 -22.09 -20.13
N ALA A 695 10.77 -20.89 -19.60
CA ALA A 695 11.66 -20.22 -18.65
C ALA A 695 10.84 -19.41 -17.62
N SER A 696 10.57 -20.06 -16.49
CA SER A 696 10.23 -19.56 -15.13
C SER A 696 9.40 -18.27 -14.97
N ASN A 697 8.09 -18.44 -14.75
CA ASN A 697 7.21 -17.50 -14.06
C ASN A 697 6.43 -18.30 -12.98
N ASP A 698 6.43 -17.81 -11.73
CA ASP A 698 5.99 -18.52 -10.52
C ASP A 698 4.47 -18.49 -10.24
N ASN A 699 3.65 -18.09 -11.23
CA ASN A 699 2.20 -18.21 -11.16
C ASN A 699 1.62 -19.30 -12.08
N TYR A 700 2.45 -20.25 -12.49
CA TYR A 700 2.02 -21.41 -13.28
C TYR A 700 1.43 -22.47 -12.35
N ASP A 701 0.10 -22.59 -12.30
CA ASP A 701 -0.51 -23.81 -11.78
C ASP A 701 -0.05 -25.00 -12.66
N PRO A 702 0.80 -25.91 -12.16
CA PRO A 702 1.33 -27.01 -12.96
C PRO A 702 0.25 -28.02 -13.37
N GLU A 703 -0.95 -27.92 -12.80
CA GLU A 703 -2.10 -28.77 -13.11
C GLU A 703 -3.03 -28.12 -14.16
N ALA A 704 -2.83 -26.85 -14.51
CA ALA A 704 -3.65 -26.11 -15.48
C ALA A 704 -3.13 -26.20 -16.93
N ILE A 705 -4.08 -26.15 -17.87
CA ILE A 705 -3.87 -26.17 -19.31
C ILE A 705 -4.09 -24.76 -19.84
N TYR A 706 -3.07 -24.18 -20.45
CA TYR A 706 -3.16 -22.87 -21.09
C TYR A 706 -3.18 -23.04 -22.60
N MET A 707 -4.25 -22.57 -23.25
CA MET A 707 -4.38 -22.55 -24.70
C MET A 707 -3.56 -21.38 -25.29
N THR A 708 -3.52 -21.26 -26.61
CA THR A 708 -2.76 -20.20 -27.30
C THR A 708 -3.61 -18.94 -27.45
N ASN A 709 -3.02 -17.81 -27.86
CA ASN A 709 -3.79 -16.59 -28.15
C ASN A 709 -4.44 -16.62 -29.55
N ALA A 710 -4.86 -17.79 -30.01
CA ALA A 710 -5.54 -18.00 -31.28
C ALA A 710 -6.70 -18.98 -31.10
N ALA A 711 -7.70 -18.91 -31.98
CA ALA A 711 -8.86 -19.81 -31.92
C ALA A 711 -8.48 -21.30 -31.84
N ASP A 712 -8.76 -21.90 -30.70
CA ASP A 712 -8.34 -23.22 -30.28
C ASP A 712 -9.54 -24.15 -30.00
N GLU A 713 -9.28 -25.46 -30.01
CA GLU A 713 -10.28 -26.47 -29.60
C GLU A 713 -9.67 -27.39 -28.53
N PHE A 714 -10.18 -27.29 -27.31
CA PHE A 714 -9.86 -28.18 -26.20
C PHE A 714 -10.93 -29.27 -26.00
N LEU A 715 -10.47 -30.47 -25.66
CA LEU A 715 -11.33 -31.60 -25.36
C LEU A 715 -10.75 -32.45 -24.23
N GLY A 716 -11.35 -32.31 -23.05
CA GLY A 716 -10.97 -32.98 -21.81
C GLY A 716 -11.00 -34.50 -21.88
N LYS A 717 -10.31 -35.14 -20.93
CA LYS A 717 -10.12 -36.60 -20.91
C LYS A 717 -11.11 -37.33 -20.00
N GLY A 718 -11.98 -36.61 -19.30
CA GLY A 718 -13.01 -37.17 -18.42
C GLY A 718 -12.57 -37.29 -16.95
N ASP A 719 -11.55 -36.54 -16.56
CA ASP A 719 -11.09 -36.24 -15.21
C ASP A 719 -11.22 -34.71 -15.02
N ASP A 720 -11.14 -34.21 -13.78
CA ASP A 720 -11.24 -32.77 -13.48
C ASP A 720 -10.13 -31.96 -14.20
N ASP A 721 -10.50 -31.06 -15.09
CA ASP A 721 -9.60 -30.26 -15.93
C ASP A 721 -9.62 -28.76 -15.50
N ILE A 722 -8.47 -28.09 -15.47
CA ILE A 722 -8.36 -26.63 -15.34
C ILE A 722 -7.83 -26.07 -16.66
N VAL A 723 -8.60 -25.20 -17.34
CA VAL A 723 -8.27 -24.74 -18.70
C VAL A 723 -8.51 -23.24 -18.85
N TYR A 724 -7.55 -22.56 -19.45
CA TYR A 724 -7.62 -21.14 -19.83
C TYR A 724 -7.47 -20.99 -21.35
N GLY A 725 -8.51 -20.50 -22.03
CA GLY A 725 -8.57 -20.26 -23.48
C GLY A 725 -7.67 -19.10 -23.95
N ARG A 726 -7.55 -18.05 -23.11
CA ARG A 726 -6.82 -16.81 -23.45
C ARG A 726 -7.52 -16.09 -24.60
N ALA A 727 -6.79 -15.57 -25.59
CA ALA A 727 -7.42 -14.82 -26.69
C ALA A 727 -7.78 -15.74 -27.87
N GLY A 728 -8.85 -15.42 -28.58
CA GLY A 728 -9.29 -16.12 -29.78
C GLY A 728 -10.59 -16.88 -29.56
N ALA A 729 -11.38 -17.03 -30.63
CA ALA A 729 -12.69 -17.68 -30.55
C ALA A 729 -12.57 -19.21 -30.35
N ASP A 730 -12.63 -19.63 -29.10
CA ASP A 730 -12.26 -20.95 -28.61
C ASP A 730 -13.45 -21.89 -28.45
N ILE A 731 -13.13 -23.19 -28.43
CA ILE A 731 -14.07 -24.26 -28.13
C ILE A 731 -13.50 -25.12 -27.01
N LEU A 732 -13.98 -24.94 -25.79
CA LEU A 732 -13.54 -25.68 -24.61
C LEU A 732 -14.58 -26.71 -24.19
N ARG A 733 -14.18 -27.97 -23.99
CA ARG A 733 -15.08 -29.05 -23.56
C ARG A 733 -14.45 -29.94 -22.48
N GLY A 734 -14.91 -29.86 -21.24
CA GLY A 734 -14.36 -30.62 -20.10
C GLY A 734 -14.72 -32.12 -20.09
N ARG A 735 -15.94 -32.45 -20.52
CA ARG A 735 -16.54 -33.80 -20.64
C ARG A 735 -17.09 -34.37 -19.35
N SER A 736 -16.24 -34.86 -18.47
CA SER A 736 -16.66 -35.54 -17.24
C SER A 736 -15.62 -35.23 -16.19
N GLY A 737 -16.04 -35.05 -14.94
CA GLY A 737 -15.17 -34.44 -13.94
C GLY A 737 -15.76 -33.09 -13.56
N ASP A 738 -15.28 -32.52 -12.48
CA ASP A 738 -15.68 -31.20 -12.00
C ASP A 738 -14.66 -30.19 -12.57
N ASP A 739 -14.98 -29.61 -13.72
CA ASP A 739 -14.04 -28.88 -14.57
C ASP A 739 -14.03 -27.37 -14.27
N ARG A 740 -12.88 -26.70 -14.38
CA ARG A 740 -12.75 -25.24 -14.37
C ARG A 740 -12.29 -24.74 -15.73
N LEU A 741 -13.19 -24.12 -16.49
CA LEU A 741 -12.93 -23.69 -17.87
C LEU A 741 -13.16 -22.19 -18.02
N ASP A 742 -12.19 -21.49 -18.59
CA ASP A 742 -12.25 -20.05 -18.87
C ASP A 742 -12.05 -19.80 -20.37
N GLY A 743 -13.02 -19.19 -21.04
CA GLY A 743 -12.98 -18.85 -22.48
C GLY A 743 -11.91 -17.82 -22.77
N GLY A 744 -11.86 -16.76 -21.96
CA GLY A 744 -10.86 -15.71 -22.07
C GLY A 744 -11.39 -14.52 -22.87
N ALA A 745 -10.82 -14.22 -24.03
CA ALA A 745 -11.20 -13.07 -24.85
C ALA A 745 -11.60 -13.51 -26.26
N ASP A 746 -12.51 -12.75 -26.89
CA ASP A 746 -13.23 -13.05 -28.13
C ASP A 746 -14.49 -13.91 -27.89
N HIS A 747 -15.03 -14.59 -28.92
CA HIS A 747 -16.34 -15.23 -28.84
C HIS A 747 -16.21 -16.75 -28.69
N ASP A 748 -16.47 -17.25 -27.49
CA ASP A 748 -16.12 -18.59 -27.08
C ASP A 748 -17.32 -19.52 -26.92
N LEU A 749 -17.04 -20.82 -27.03
CA LEU A 749 -17.97 -21.89 -26.69
C LEU A 749 -17.36 -22.75 -25.58
N VAL A 750 -17.85 -22.58 -24.36
CA VAL A 750 -17.40 -23.31 -23.17
C VAL A 750 -18.49 -24.32 -22.74
N ASP A 751 -18.17 -25.62 -22.72
CA ASP A 751 -19.12 -26.71 -22.37
C ASP A 751 -18.49 -27.63 -21.31
N GLY A 752 -18.86 -27.46 -20.03
CA GLY A 752 -18.38 -28.28 -18.90
C GLY A 752 -18.73 -29.76 -19.07
N ASN A 753 -19.89 -30.01 -19.67
CA ASN A 753 -20.50 -31.29 -19.98
C ASN A 753 -21.07 -32.05 -18.79
N LYS A 754 -20.31 -32.70 -17.90
CA LYS A 754 -20.92 -33.57 -16.87
C LYS A 754 -20.05 -33.64 -15.62
N GLY A 755 -20.49 -32.95 -14.59
CA GLY A 755 -19.86 -32.83 -13.29
C GLY A 755 -20.30 -31.50 -12.74
N ASN A 756 -19.75 -31.09 -11.62
CA ASN A 756 -20.03 -29.78 -11.04
C ASN A 756 -18.97 -28.80 -11.55
N ASP A 757 -19.28 -28.11 -12.64
CA ASP A 757 -18.32 -27.35 -13.44
C ASP A 757 -18.33 -25.84 -13.06
N SER A 758 -17.19 -25.18 -13.19
CA SER A 758 -17.02 -23.73 -13.05
C SER A 758 -16.59 -23.14 -14.39
N LEU A 759 -17.48 -22.38 -15.03
CA LEU A 759 -17.32 -21.86 -16.38
C LEU A 759 -17.28 -20.33 -16.39
N SER A 760 -16.32 -19.76 -17.10
CA SER A 760 -16.17 -18.33 -17.36
C SER A 760 -16.12 -18.07 -18.87
N GLY A 761 -16.89 -17.10 -19.35
CA GLY A 761 -16.85 -16.62 -20.75
C GLY A 761 -15.69 -15.68 -20.93
N GLY A 762 -15.77 -14.53 -20.27
CA GLY A 762 -14.69 -13.55 -20.22
C GLY A 762 -15.07 -12.29 -20.99
N HIS A 763 -14.30 -11.93 -22.01
CA HIS A 763 -14.60 -10.79 -22.87
C HIS A 763 -15.11 -11.25 -24.23
N GLY A 764 -16.37 -10.94 -24.54
CA GLY A 764 -16.95 -11.20 -25.85
C GLY A 764 -18.30 -11.88 -25.74
N ASN A 765 -18.98 -12.09 -26.87
CA ASN A 765 -20.30 -12.72 -26.86
C ASN A 765 -20.17 -14.24 -26.82
N ASP A 766 -20.23 -14.81 -25.62
CA ASP A 766 -19.89 -16.20 -25.34
C ASP A 766 -21.11 -17.11 -25.24
N THR A 767 -20.86 -18.42 -25.35
CA THR A 767 -21.86 -19.45 -25.09
C THR A 767 -21.34 -20.45 -24.07
N LEU A 768 -21.89 -20.39 -22.86
CA LEU A 768 -21.56 -21.27 -21.75
C LEU A 768 -22.63 -22.34 -21.58
N ARG A 769 -22.18 -23.58 -21.35
CA ARG A 769 -23.05 -24.72 -21.07
C ARG A 769 -22.49 -25.53 -19.92
N GLY A 770 -23.17 -25.53 -18.79
CA GLY A 770 -22.83 -26.33 -17.61
C GLY A 770 -22.85 -27.82 -17.95
N GLY A 771 -24.02 -28.44 -17.94
CA GLY A 771 -24.06 -29.89 -18.06
C GLY A 771 -25.06 -30.54 -17.13
N PRO A 772 -25.01 -31.86 -16.96
CA PRO A 772 -25.55 -32.47 -15.77
C PRO A 772 -24.59 -32.33 -14.59
N GLY A 773 -25.02 -31.62 -13.55
CA GLY A 773 -24.31 -31.37 -12.29
C GLY A 773 -24.74 -30.04 -11.67
N GLU A 774 -24.17 -29.67 -10.53
CA GLU A 774 -24.39 -28.36 -9.92
C GLU A 774 -23.29 -27.42 -10.43
N ASP A 775 -23.61 -26.60 -11.43
CA ASP A 775 -22.63 -25.80 -12.17
C ASP A 775 -22.63 -24.32 -11.74
N VAL A 776 -21.51 -23.62 -11.97
CA VAL A 776 -21.35 -22.17 -11.78
C VAL A 776 -20.92 -21.53 -13.10
N LEU A 777 -21.75 -20.65 -13.66
CA LEU A 777 -21.54 -20.02 -14.96
C LEU A 777 -21.45 -18.49 -14.81
N HIS A 778 -20.36 -17.91 -15.32
CA HIS A 778 -20.13 -16.47 -15.39
C HIS A 778 -19.93 -16.04 -16.86
N GLY A 779 -20.83 -15.25 -17.43
CA GLY A 779 -20.66 -14.67 -18.77
C GLY A 779 -19.56 -13.61 -18.78
N ASN A 780 -19.60 -12.74 -17.77
CA ASN A 780 -18.71 -11.60 -17.52
C ASN A 780 -19.07 -10.35 -18.33
N ASN A 781 -18.47 -10.10 -19.50
CA ASN A 781 -18.73 -8.88 -20.27
C ASN A 781 -19.29 -9.22 -21.66
N ASP A 782 -20.06 -8.29 -22.23
CA ASP A 782 -20.71 -8.38 -23.55
C ASP A 782 -21.96 -9.28 -23.53
N GLN A 783 -22.48 -9.75 -24.68
CA GLN A 783 -23.79 -10.42 -24.73
C GLN A 783 -23.65 -11.94 -24.77
N ASP A 784 -23.99 -12.58 -23.66
CA ASP A 784 -23.72 -13.99 -23.45
C ASP A 784 -24.96 -14.88 -23.49
N ILE A 785 -24.72 -16.18 -23.70
CA ILE A 785 -25.72 -17.23 -23.61
C ILE A 785 -25.26 -18.27 -22.59
N LEU A 786 -25.92 -18.31 -21.44
CA LEU A 786 -25.63 -19.26 -20.35
C LEU A 786 -26.72 -20.33 -20.27
N VAL A 787 -26.31 -21.60 -20.22
CA VAL A 787 -27.23 -22.75 -20.12
C VAL A 787 -26.73 -23.76 -19.08
N GLY A 788 -27.34 -23.81 -17.89
CA GLY A 788 -26.99 -24.75 -16.81
C GLY A 788 -27.28 -26.22 -17.18
N LYS A 789 -28.50 -26.49 -17.63
CA LYS A 789 -29.08 -27.79 -18.05
C LYS A 789 -29.70 -28.59 -16.90
N SER A 790 -28.99 -29.38 -16.11
CA SER A 790 -29.66 -30.21 -15.10
C SER A 790 -28.84 -30.35 -13.83
N GLY A 791 -29.43 -30.05 -12.69
CA GLY A 791 -28.78 -29.89 -11.39
C GLY A 791 -29.11 -28.50 -10.85
N ASP A 792 -28.62 -28.16 -9.66
CA ASP A 792 -28.91 -26.87 -9.03
C ASP A 792 -27.80 -25.88 -9.43
N ASP A 793 -28.05 -25.06 -10.45
CA ASP A 793 -27.02 -24.25 -11.11
C ASP A 793 -26.99 -22.80 -10.59
N GLN A 794 -25.82 -22.16 -10.69
CA GLN A 794 -25.61 -20.75 -10.40
C GLN A 794 -25.20 -19.99 -11.66
N LEU A 795 -25.97 -18.98 -12.05
CA LEU A 795 -25.75 -18.25 -13.31
C LEU A 795 -25.63 -16.75 -13.03
N ASN A 796 -24.57 -16.14 -13.55
CA ASN A 796 -24.36 -14.70 -13.59
C ASN A 796 -24.01 -14.30 -15.03
N GLY A 797 -24.87 -13.50 -15.68
CA GLY A 797 -24.59 -12.98 -17.03
C GLY A 797 -23.43 -11.99 -17.00
N GLY A 798 -23.42 -11.10 -16.02
CA GLY A 798 -22.45 -10.03 -15.89
C GLY A 798 -22.92 -8.78 -16.63
N ARG A 799 -21.98 -7.96 -17.13
CA ARG A 799 -22.29 -6.75 -17.89
C ARG A 799 -22.64 -7.11 -19.32
N GLY A 800 -23.87 -6.90 -19.74
CA GLY A 800 -24.27 -7.42 -21.03
C GLY A 800 -25.72 -7.18 -21.40
N ASN A 801 -26.20 -7.95 -22.36
CA ASN A 801 -27.64 -8.17 -22.49
C ASN A 801 -27.78 -9.66 -22.73
N ASP A 802 -27.89 -10.41 -21.64
CA ASP A 802 -27.58 -11.83 -21.63
C ASP A 802 -28.83 -12.68 -21.75
N THR A 803 -28.65 -13.91 -22.22
CA THR A 803 -29.72 -14.91 -22.25
C THR A 803 -29.34 -16.07 -21.34
N LEU A 804 -30.02 -16.17 -20.20
CA LEU A 804 -29.78 -17.16 -19.17
C LEU A 804 -30.86 -18.24 -19.21
N LYS A 805 -30.44 -19.50 -19.04
CA LYS A 805 -31.31 -20.65 -18.94
C LYS A 805 -30.79 -21.59 -17.85
N GLY A 806 -31.52 -21.72 -16.75
CA GLY A 806 -31.13 -22.57 -15.63
C GLY A 806 -31.25 -24.03 -16.03
N GLY A 807 -32.47 -24.52 -16.14
CA GLY A 807 -32.77 -25.85 -16.67
C GLY A 807 -33.61 -26.67 -15.71
N ASP A 808 -33.29 -27.95 -15.55
CA ASP A 808 -33.93 -28.81 -14.57
C ASP A 808 -33.17 -28.67 -13.23
N GLY A 809 -33.70 -27.95 -12.24
CA GLY A 809 -32.92 -27.65 -11.04
C GLY A 809 -33.65 -26.79 -10.03
N HIS A 810 -32.97 -26.45 -8.94
CA HIS A 810 -33.25 -25.26 -8.15
C HIS A 810 -32.16 -24.22 -8.44
N ASP A 811 -32.36 -23.45 -9.49
CA ASP A 811 -31.29 -22.60 -10.02
C ASP A 811 -31.25 -21.24 -9.31
N ARG A 812 -30.09 -20.60 -9.30
CA ARG A 812 -29.91 -19.25 -8.76
C ARG A 812 -29.32 -18.33 -9.81
N PHE A 813 -29.98 -17.22 -10.04
CA PHE A 813 -29.53 -16.18 -10.96
C PHE A 813 -29.12 -14.94 -10.17
N TYR A 814 -27.92 -14.45 -10.41
CA TYR A 814 -27.34 -13.29 -9.74
C TYR A 814 -27.39 -12.06 -10.65
N PHE A 815 -27.79 -10.92 -10.09
CA PHE A 815 -27.74 -9.65 -10.80
C PHE A 815 -27.25 -8.50 -9.92
N THR A 816 -26.42 -7.65 -10.50
CA THR A 816 -25.87 -6.42 -9.94
C THR A 816 -26.26 -5.21 -10.81
N ALA A 817 -26.09 -4.00 -10.26
CA ALA A 817 -26.34 -2.80 -11.05
C ALA A 817 -25.29 -2.64 -12.15
N GLY A 818 -25.73 -2.32 -13.37
CA GLY A 818 -24.86 -2.24 -14.55
C GLY A 818 -24.82 -3.51 -15.41
N ASP A 819 -25.56 -4.56 -15.03
CA ASP A 819 -25.63 -5.82 -15.79
C ASP A 819 -26.36 -5.68 -17.13
N GLY A 820 -27.17 -4.62 -17.32
CA GLY A 820 -27.83 -4.34 -18.59
C GLY A 820 -29.23 -4.95 -18.73
N GLN A 821 -29.55 -5.54 -19.88
CA GLN A 821 -30.93 -5.96 -20.24
C GLN A 821 -31.02 -7.45 -20.50
N ASP A 822 -31.22 -8.22 -19.44
CA ASP A 822 -31.10 -9.68 -19.46
C ASP A 822 -32.42 -10.40 -19.61
N VAL A 823 -32.34 -11.64 -20.06
CA VAL A 823 -33.48 -12.51 -20.33
C VAL A 823 -33.26 -13.86 -19.67
N ILE A 824 -34.14 -14.24 -18.76
CA ILE A 824 -34.20 -15.62 -18.23
C ILE A 824 -35.27 -16.40 -18.99
N ALA A 825 -34.87 -17.50 -19.61
CA ALA A 825 -35.69 -18.21 -20.59
C ALA A 825 -36.67 -19.23 -19.99
N ASP A 826 -36.42 -19.73 -18.76
CA ASP A 826 -37.17 -20.82 -18.16
C ASP A 826 -37.36 -20.75 -16.63
N PHE A 827 -37.25 -19.57 -16.03
CA PHE A 827 -37.43 -19.35 -14.59
C PHE A 827 -38.74 -19.98 -14.06
N ASP A 828 -38.64 -20.79 -13.00
CA ASP A 828 -39.77 -21.44 -12.35
C ASP A 828 -39.85 -21.17 -10.83
N GLN A 829 -40.76 -21.88 -10.14
CA GLN A 829 -41.04 -21.65 -8.71
C GLN A 829 -40.00 -22.24 -7.75
N PHE A 830 -39.05 -23.02 -8.24
CA PHE A 830 -37.96 -23.62 -7.47
C PHE A 830 -36.67 -22.81 -7.55
N ASP A 831 -36.59 -21.91 -8.53
CA ASP A 831 -35.45 -21.03 -8.75
C ASP A 831 -35.46 -19.83 -7.79
N SER A 832 -34.32 -19.15 -7.73
CA SER A 832 -34.11 -17.95 -6.93
C SER A 832 -33.42 -16.84 -7.72
N LEU A 833 -33.79 -15.59 -7.41
CA LEU A 833 -33.12 -14.39 -7.90
C LEU A 833 -32.37 -13.76 -6.73
N ASP A 834 -31.07 -13.55 -6.91
CA ASP A 834 -30.25 -12.74 -6.01
C ASP A 834 -30.10 -11.34 -6.59
N LEU A 835 -30.55 -10.34 -5.82
CA LEU A 835 -30.64 -8.93 -6.22
C LEU A 835 -29.96 -8.01 -5.20
N GLU A 836 -29.10 -8.54 -4.32
CA GLU A 836 -28.46 -7.78 -3.24
C GLU A 836 -27.68 -6.56 -3.76
N GLY A 837 -27.03 -6.68 -4.93
CA GLY A 837 -26.33 -5.59 -5.61
C GLY A 837 -27.09 -4.89 -6.74
N TYR A 838 -28.33 -5.31 -7.05
CA TYR A 838 -29.07 -4.80 -8.22
C TYR A 838 -29.70 -3.41 -7.99
N PHE A 839 -29.98 -3.06 -6.74
CA PHE A 839 -30.59 -1.79 -6.35
C PHE A 839 -29.65 -0.97 -5.46
N LEU A 840 -28.82 -0.12 -6.07
CA LEU A 840 -27.78 0.68 -5.39
C LEU A 840 -28.30 1.70 -4.36
N ASP A 841 -29.60 1.99 -4.35
CA ASP A 841 -30.23 2.87 -3.37
C ASP A 841 -30.83 2.12 -2.17
N GLY A 842 -30.44 0.85 -1.97
CA GLY A 842 -30.86 0.02 -0.85
C GLY A 842 -32.33 -0.42 -0.91
N ARG A 843 -32.98 -0.28 -2.08
CA ARG A 843 -34.33 -0.81 -2.30
C ARG A 843 -34.28 -2.33 -2.39
N SER A 844 -35.29 -3.01 -1.86
CA SER A 844 -35.52 -4.42 -2.14
C SER A 844 -36.59 -4.58 -3.21
N LEU A 845 -36.58 -5.73 -3.90
CA LEU A 845 -37.60 -6.06 -4.88
C LEU A 845 -39.01 -5.86 -4.29
N SER A 846 -39.87 -5.16 -5.03
CA SER A 846 -41.25 -4.90 -4.65
C SER A 846 -42.14 -4.88 -5.90
N ALA A 847 -43.44 -5.03 -5.71
CA ALA A 847 -44.42 -4.97 -6.82
C ALA A 847 -44.43 -3.63 -7.58
N GLU A 848 -43.74 -2.59 -7.09
CA GLU A 848 -43.60 -1.31 -7.81
C GLU A 848 -42.42 -1.31 -8.80
N LEU A 849 -41.53 -2.31 -8.70
CA LEU A 849 -40.34 -2.50 -9.53
C LEU A 849 -40.50 -3.62 -10.56
N THR A 850 -41.65 -4.31 -10.52
CA THR A 850 -42.06 -5.32 -11.49
C THR A 850 -43.06 -4.72 -12.49
N SER A 851 -43.01 -5.20 -13.73
CA SER A 851 -43.95 -4.82 -14.78
C SER A 851 -44.16 -5.98 -15.76
N GLU A 852 -45.05 -5.83 -16.73
CA GLU A 852 -45.30 -6.81 -17.79
C GLU A 852 -44.97 -6.21 -19.17
N ASP A 853 -44.19 -6.93 -19.99
CA ASP A 853 -43.86 -6.51 -21.36
C ASP A 853 -45.05 -6.68 -22.33
N ASP A 854 -44.88 -6.24 -23.59
CA ASP A 854 -45.91 -6.35 -24.64
C ASP A 854 -46.31 -7.81 -24.99
N LYS A 855 -45.55 -8.81 -24.52
CA LYS A 855 -45.76 -10.25 -24.77
C LYS A 855 -46.32 -10.98 -23.54
N GLY A 856 -46.41 -10.31 -22.39
CA GLY A 856 -46.93 -10.87 -21.15
C GLY A 856 -45.87 -11.41 -20.18
N ASN A 857 -44.61 -11.04 -20.37
CA ASN A 857 -43.49 -11.48 -19.52
C ASN A 857 -43.25 -10.50 -18.38
N ALA A 858 -42.92 -10.99 -17.19
CA ALA A 858 -42.52 -10.19 -16.06
C ALA A 858 -41.15 -9.54 -16.32
N VAL A 859 -41.04 -8.26 -15.98
CA VAL A 859 -39.82 -7.47 -16.11
C VAL A 859 -39.53 -6.80 -14.77
N ILE A 860 -38.37 -7.08 -14.20
CA ILE A 860 -37.81 -6.37 -13.04
C ILE A 860 -36.89 -5.29 -13.58
N SER A 861 -36.96 -4.06 -13.06
CA SER A 861 -36.05 -3.00 -13.49
C SER A 861 -35.64 -2.07 -12.34
N ASN A 862 -34.37 -1.70 -12.29
CA ASN A 862 -33.85 -0.66 -11.40
C ASN A 862 -33.85 0.75 -12.04
N GLY A 863 -34.16 0.84 -13.35
CA GLY A 863 -34.22 2.07 -14.14
C GLY A 863 -33.21 2.13 -15.30
N SER A 864 -31.99 1.64 -15.08
CA SER A 864 -30.95 1.49 -16.12
C SER A 864 -30.93 0.09 -16.71
N ASP A 865 -31.18 -0.91 -15.87
CA ASP A 865 -31.09 -2.32 -16.18
C ASP A 865 -32.49 -2.96 -16.16
N SER A 866 -32.65 -4.11 -16.80
CA SER A 866 -33.85 -4.93 -16.63
C SER A 866 -33.59 -6.43 -16.75
N ILE A 867 -34.40 -7.22 -16.04
CA ILE A 867 -34.42 -8.67 -16.09
C ILE A 867 -35.79 -9.10 -16.59
N THR A 868 -35.84 -9.75 -17.75
CA THR A 868 -37.09 -10.26 -18.35
C THR A 868 -37.23 -11.75 -18.13
N LEU A 869 -38.29 -12.18 -17.45
CA LEU A 869 -38.60 -13.59 -17.17
C LEU A 869 -39.59 -14.13 -18.20
N LEU A 870 -39.11 -14.89 -19.18
CA LEU A 870 -39.94 -15.35 -20.29
C LEU A 870 -41.00 -16.36 -19.84
N GLY A 871 -42.24 -16.11 -20.27
CA GLY A 871 -43.37 -17.02 -20.01
C GLY A 871 -43.93 -16.96 -18.59
N LEU A 872 -43.39 -16.10 -17.73
CA LEU A 872 -43.90 -15.82 -16.39
C LEU A 872 -44.59 -14.46 -16.38
N SER A 873 -45.85 -14.39 -15.95
CA SER A 873 -46.53 -13.10 -15.79
C SER A 873 -46.14 -12.39 -14.48
N GLU A 874 -46.25 -11.06 -14.44
CA GLU A 874 -46.02 -10.25 -13.23
C GLU A 874 -46.82 -10.79 -12.03
N PHE A 875 -48.07 -11.21 -12.26
CA PHE A 875 -48.93 -11.80 -11.24
C PHE A 875 -48.41 -13.16 -10.72
N GLU A 876 -47.81 -13.98 -11.57
CA GLU A 876 -47.24 -15.27 -11.16
C GLU A 876 -45.96 -15.08 -10.36
N LEU A 877 -45.08 -14.17 -10.81
CA LEU A 877 -43.87 -13.77 -10.08
C LEU A 877 -44.22 -13.23 -8.68
N ASP A 878 -45.22 -12.35 -8.58
CA ASP A 878 -45.65 -11.79 -7.31
C ASP A 878 -46.15 -12.85 -6.32
N ASN A 879 -46.84 -13.89 -6.82
CA ASN A 879 -47.31 -14.99 -5.98
C ASN A 879 -46.17 -15.88 -5.49
N TRP A 880 -45.06 -15.95 -6.23
CA TRP A 880 -43.89 -16.75 -5.85
C TRP A 880 -42.97 -16.00 -4.90
N LEU A 881 -42.82 -14.67 -5.06
CA LEU A 881 -41.86 -13.87 -4.29
C LEU A 881 -42.47 -13.11 -3.10
N PHE A 882 -43.76 -12.74 -3.11
CA PHE A 882 -44.35 -11.86 -2.09
C PHE A 882 -45.49 -12.46 -1.24
N ILE A 883 -45.92 -13.69 -1.55
CA ILE A 883 -46.94 -14.40 -0.75
C ILE A 883 -46.35 -15.68 -0.16
N ALA A 884 -45.51 -15.52 0.87
CA ALA A 884 -45.06 -16.58 1.78
C ALA A 884 -45.40 -16.23 3.24
#